data_AF-A0A2E7XA59-F1
#
_entry.id   AF-A0A2E7XA59-F1
#
_cell.length_a   1.000
_cell.length_b   1.000
_cell.length_c   1.000
_cell.angle_alpha   90.00
_cell.angle_beta   90.00
_cell.angle_gamma   90.00
#
_symmetry.space_group_name_H-M   'P 1'
#
loop_
_entity.id
_entity.type
_entity.pdbx_description
1 polymer ?
#
loop_
_entity_poly.entity_id
_entity_poly.type
_entity_poly.pdbx_seq_one_letter_code
_entity_poly.pdbx_strand_id
1 'polypeptide(L)'
;MTLLVASACAGGSDTAPTTTAAPTTTAAPTTTAAPTTTAAPTTTAAPTTTAAPTTMETPEAIRRAISHCDVAPLEVTLLVASTETPAGVALVEEGICLSKEAFLGHPTANQEMVSPIYVAVLDRHSPESAIELEDVYCDFIREHHPDTHRRSRCGPQYVPEDHGCDFGRCLFVDDRGEVVGSSISSNRQSDGFHLFINTSHDLPQHASSYLYVTLHELWHVFQISSISQADITYEELAYPLGKRLGSDPTVDTPWWMEGSATYFSHYFYAQHPEAGEDWLYQQADRGFWTDYNGSGLGDIIDQYRDSGRSLFDFQYGGSDHQVAYWTGFWYVAYLMEQKGIDTIFDFHAGLEEQGFEQSFVNAFGTSHTEFLEEFEAFIEKPRSEMLDIFTTAARTTTATTATIDPIAPAEDEPFWNEPMRSLSDGRPVPSCGDGFTFTGPVVDADDVESVMFHPGGHVTPHDHMAYWSTGEPTDPSGFLRSKQVQLTAPADVFAMDLGWEQRTNEEEDTYLEWGASLTFCDGHIAMFGHVGQPTDELLEILNAGVLLESMSDDSDCNLGGDEAAAAGEGCRRSIEASVPAGTALFHSSGMTSGFDFGLSLVGLTVDELTEHPSYGFSIMPWRSGSGKSVCPLDYFPEPWNSDYLALLASDRCGPFNQDVPETAMGLWFPSPSLDQPPPPWEPWPNEEFDSIWLFAYHDDSSKHELTVPDDSFGLEYGNFVIETRDEETVNRRWDEVVAGDVYCAELLQADSAFSHESTPSAIALLELSTDGQSLTIEGYARSECVDGLDFGGRARIFYR
;
A
#
# COMPACT_ATOMS: atom_id res chain seq x y z
N MET A 1 -19.33 -42.71 44.73
CA MET A 1 -18.96 -44.14 44.96
C MET A 1 -19.46 -44.94 43.77
N THR A 2 -18.55 -45.55 43.03
CA THR A 2 -18.70 -46.85 42.34
C THR A 2 -19.97 -47.13 41.50
N LEU A 3 -19.81 -46.99 40.18
CA LEU A 3 -19.96 -48.08 39.18
C LEU A 3 -21.29 -48.89 39.08
N LEU A 4 -21.89 -48.80 37.89
CA LEU A 4 -22.28 -49.91 36.98
C LEU A 4 -23.51 -50.84 37.26
N VAL A 5 -24.22 -51.17 36.16
CA VAL A 5 -24.89 -52.46 35.77
C VAL A 5 -26.43 -52.62 35.88
N ALA A 6 -27.07 -52.44 34.70
CA ALA A 6 -27.96 -53.38 33.96
C ALA A 6 -29.49 -53.53 34.17
N SER A 7 -30.10 -53.95 33.04
CA SER A 7 -31.46 -54.48 32.77
C SER A 7 -32.62 -53.48 32.80
N ALA A 8 -33.45 -53.27 31.76
CA ALA A 8 -34.09 -54.09 30.71
C ALA A 8 -35.50 -54.61 31.06
N CYS A 9 -36.52 -54.06 30.40
CA CYS A 9 -37.86 -54.59 30.06
C CYS A 9 -38.44 -53.63 28.98
N ALA A 10 -38.88 -53.96 27.76
CA ALA A 10 -39.52 -55.13 27.13
C ALA A 10 -41.07 -55.02 27.00
N GLY A 11 -41.54 -54.92 25.73
CA GLY A 11 -42.91 -55.21 25.29
C GLY A 11 -43.80 -53.98 24.96
N GLY A 12 -44.45 -53.87 23.78
CA GLY A 12 -44.36 -54.68 22.54
C GLY A 12 -45.68 -54.75 21.74
N SER A 13 -45.56 -55.01 20.43
CA SER A 13 -46.62 -55.35 19.44
C SER A 13 -47.63 -54.24 19.06
N ASP A 14 -48.22 -54.19 17.85
CA ASP A 14 -47.84 -54.71 16.51
C ASP A 14 -48.85 -54.13 15.49
N THR A 15 -48.43 -53.74 14.28
CA THR A 15 -49.19 -54.00 13.03
C THR A 15 -48.34 -53.65 11.78
N ALA A 16 -48.69 -54.28 10.65
CA ALA A 16 -47.80 -54.56 9.52
C ALA A 16 -47.79 -53.49 8.39
N PRO A 17 -46.88 -53.56 7.39
CA PRO A 17 -46.37 -52.39 6.67
C PRO A 17 -47.08 -52.06 5.34
N THR A 18 -46.78 -50.87 4.81
CA THR A 18 -47.09 -50.46 3.42
C THR A 18 -45.82 -50.47 2.56
N THR A 19 -45.97 -50.82 1.28
CA THR A 19 -44.92 -51.14 0.30
C THR A 19 -43.90 -50.04 -0.02
N THR A 20 -42.62 -50.40 0.02
CA THR A 20 -41.47 -49.65 -0.54
C THR A 20 -41.33 -49.91 -2.05
N ALA A 21 -41.09 -48.85 -2.84
CA ALA A 21 -40.69 -48.98 -4.25
C ALA A 21 -39.17 -49.16 -4.39
N ALA A 22 -38.72 -49.84 -5.44
CA ALA A 22 -37.32 -50.27 -5.60
C ALA A 22 -36.37 -49.11 -6.00
N PRO A 23 -35.07 -49.19 -5.64
CA PRO A 23 -34.06 -48.22 -6.07
C PRO A 23 -33.64 -48.44 -7.53
N THR A 24 -33.33 -47.34 -8.22
CA THR A 24 -32.87 -47.33 -9.62
C THR A 24 -31.41 -47.77 -9.73
N THR A 25 -31.08 -48.61 -10.71
CA THR A 25 -29.73 -49.14 -10.97
C THR A 25 -28.71 -48.08 -11.39
N THR A 26 -27.59 -48.02 -10.68
CA THR A 26 -26.36 -47.31 -11.07
C THR A 26 -25.68 -47.98 -12.27
N ALA A 27 -25.16 -47.18 -13.21
CA ALA A 27 -24.38 -47.68 -14.35
C ALA A 27 -22.91 -47.99 -13.97
N ALA A 28 -22.29 -48.93 -14.67
CA ALA A 28 -20.90 -49.36 -14.41
C ALA A 28 -19.86 -48.44 -15.10
N PRO A 29 -18.64 -48.31 -14.55
CA PRO A 29 -17.61 -47.43 -15.10
C PRO A 29 -16.99 -47.96 -16.41
N THR A 30 -16.67 -47.04 -17.31
CA THR A 30 -16.07 -47.32 -18.62
C THR A 30 -14.54 -47.50 -18.53
N THR A 31 -13.98 -48.38 -19.36
CA THR A 31 -12.58 -48.83 -19.26
C THR A 31 -11.58 -47.86 -19.91
N THR A 32 -10.52 -47.47 -19.20
CA THR A 32 -9.41 -46.65 -19.70
C THR A 32 -8.55 -47.40 -20.72
N ALA A 33 -8.11 -46.71 -21.78
CA ALA A 33 -7.22 -47.26 -22.81
C ALA A 33 -5.72 -47.16 -22.42
N ALA A 34 -4.91 -48.06 -22.95
CA ALA A 34 -3.47 -48.16 -22.66
C ALA A 34 -2.61 -47.10 -23.41
N PRO A 35 -1.44 -46.71 -22.89
CA PRO A 35 -0.61 -45.64 -23.46
C PRO A 35 0.09 -46.05 -24.76
N THR A 36 0.32 -45.08 -25.64
CA THR A 36 1.00 -45.27 -26.94
C THR A 36 2.48 -44.89 -26.83
N THR A 37 3.35 -45.62 -27.55
CA THR A 37 4.82 -45.52 -27.41
C THR A 37 5.43 -44.39 -28.25
N THR A 38 6.25 -43.54 -27.62
CA THR A 38 6.96 -42.42 -28.27
C THR A 38 8.09 -42.89 -29.19
N ALA A 39 8.27 -42.23 -30.34
CA ALA A 39 9.34 -42.50 -31.29
C ALA A 39 10.65 -41.74 -30.95
N ALA A 40 11.79 -42.29 -31.38
CA ALA A 40 13.13 -41.75 -31.11
C ALA A 40 13.44 -40.48 -31.95
N PRO A 41 14.32 -39.57 -31.45
CA PRO A 41 14.62 -38.30 -32.11
C PRO A 41 15.47 -38.46 -33.37
N THR A 42 15.30 -37.55 -34.32
CA THR A 42 16.05 -37.53 -35.59
C THR A 42 17.15 -36.48 -35.54
N THR A 43 18.34 -36.80 -36.06
CA THR A 43 19.52 -35.92 -36.03
C THR A 43 19.42 -34.79 -37.07
N THR A 44 19.47 -33.53 -36.61
CA THR A 44 19.54 -32.34 -37.50
C THR A 44 21.00 -32.06 -37.92
N ALA A 45 21.18 -31.58 -39.16
CA ALA A 45 22.50 -31.37 -39.77
C ALA A 45 23.20 -30.09 -39.29
N ALA A 46 24.52 -30.04 -39.44
CA ALA A 46 25.38 -28.93 -39.05
C ALA A 46 25.12 -27.63 -39.87
N PRO A 47 25.33 -26.43 -39.28
CA PRO A 47 25.08 -25.17 -39.95
C PRO A 47 26.10 -24.87 -41.06
N THR A 48 25.65 -24.17 -42.10
CA THR A 48 26.51 -23.72 -43.21
C THR A 48 27.08 -22.34 -42.90
N THR A 49 28.35 -22.12 -43.22
CA THR A 49 29.07 -20.87 -42.97
C THR A 49 28.52 -19.72 -43.83
N THR A 50 28.02 -18.67 -43.19
CA THR A 50 27.68 -17.38 -43.82
C THR A 50 28.72 -16.32 -43.41
N ALA A 51 28.85 -15.26 -44.21
CA ALA A 51 30.03 -14.39 -44.27
C ALA A 51 30.30 -13.53 -43.01
N ALA A 52 31.53 -12.99 -42.96
CA ALA A 52 32.08 -12.15 -41.89
C ALA A 52 31.22 -10.90 -41.59
N PRO A 53 31.28 -10.38 -40.34
CA PRO A 53 30.51 -9.20 -39.95
C PRO A 53 30.97 -7.98 -40.75
N THR A 54 30.00 -7.25 -41.29
CA THR A 54 30.19 -5.86 -41.68
C THR A 54 30.21 -5.02 -40.40
N THR A 55 31.02 -3.98 -40.37
CA THR A 55 31.21 -3.03 -39.26
C THR A 55 29.89 -2.71 -38.52
N MET A 56 29.85 -2.94 -37.21
CA MET A 56 28.80 -2.38 -36.36
C MET A 56 28.98 -0.86 -36.33
N GLU A 57 27.96 -0.12 -36.74
CA GLU A 57 27.76 1.24 -36.23
C GLU A 57 27.12 1.11 -34.84
N THR A 58 27.55 1.95 -33.90
CA THR A 58 27.19 1.88 -32.48
C THR A 58 25.66 2.02 -32.30
N PRO A 59 24.99 1.26 -31.41
CA PRO A 59 23.53 1.10 -31.47
C PRO A 59 22.72 2.40 -31.42
N GLU A 60 21.84 2.55 -32.43
CA GLU A 60 20.77 3.56 -32.53
C GLU A 60 19.61 3.24 -31.55
N ALA A 61 19.97 2.94 -30.30
CA ALA A 61 19.10 2.45 -29.22
C ALA A 61 19.57 2.84 -27.81
N ILE A 62 20.88 3.07 -27.58
CA ILE A 62 21.45 3.30 -26.24
C ILE A 62 21.54 4.80 -25.88
N ARG A 63 21.57 5.70 -26.88
CA ARG A 63 21.58 7.16 -26.70
C ARG A 63 20.20 7.73 -27.00
N ARG A 64 19.55 8.37 -26.02
CA ARG A 64 18.18 8.93 -26.15
C ARG A 64 18.13 10.39 -25.71
N ALA A 65 17.35 11.19 -26.44
CA ALA A 65 16.90 12.52 -26.02
C ALA A 65 15.55 12.40 -25.31
N ILE A 66 15.31 13.23 -24.30
CA ILE A 66 14.07 13.21 -23.52
C ILE A 66 12.88 13.47 -24.44
N SER A 67 11.84 12.68 -24.22
CA SER A 67 10.61 12.63 -25.02
C SER A 67 9.37 12.99 -24.22
N HIS A 68 9.42 12.86 -22.89
CA HIS A 68 8.28 13.08 -22.00
C HIS A 68 7.87 14.56 -21.90
N CYS A 69 8.83 15.49 -21.87
CA CYS A 69 8.58 16.93 -21.85
C CYS A 69 9.61 17.71 -22.69
N ASP A 70 9.33 18.99 -22.98
CA ASP A 70 10.35 19.90 -23.49
C ASP A 70 11.32 20.26 -22.36
N VAL A 71 12.54 19.72 -22.38
CA VAL A 71 13.57 20.04 -21.39
C VAL A 71 14.40 21.28 -21.71
N ALA A 72 14.21 21.93 -22.87
CA ALA A 72 15.00 23.10 -23.25
C ALA A 72 14.83 24.26 -22.24
N PRO A 73 15.91 25.00 -21.89
CA PRO A 73 17.23 24.99 -22.52
C PRO A 73 18.23 23.95 -21.98
N LEU A 74 17.82 23.02 -21.10
CA LEU A 74 18.74 22.02 -20.54
C LEU A 74 19.24 21.05 -21.63
N GLU A 75 20.55 20.78 -21.64
CA GLU A 75 21.16 19.80 -22.53
C GLU A 75 21.31 18.46 -21.81
N VAL A 76 20.29 17.61 -21.89
CA VAL A 76 20.26 16.28 -21.24
C VAL A 76 20.44 15.16 -22.27
N THR A 77 21.27 14.15 -21.96
CA THR A 77 21.46 12.94 -22.78
C THR A 77 21.37 11.70 -21.92
N LEU A 78 20.48 10.77 -22.27
CA LEU A 78 20.34 9.48 -21.60
C LEU A 78 21.25 8.45 -22.27
N LEU A 79 21.98 7.70 -21.44
CA LEU A 79 22.75 6.50 -21.74
C LEU A 79 22.07 5.37 -20.96
N VAL A 80 21.42 4.44 -21.66
CA VAL A 80 20.53 3.44 -21.03
C VAL A 80 21.15 2.05 -21.10
N ALA A 81 21.24 1.36 -19.95
CA ALA A 81 21.71 -0.02 -19.86
C ALA A 81 20.83 -0.97 -20.69
N SER A 82 21.44 -2.02 -21.24
CA SER A 82 20.79 -2.89 -22.24
C SER A 82 19.65 -3.77 -21.70
N THR A 83 19.55 -3.93 -20.38
CA THR A 83 18.47 -4.65 -19.69
C THR A 83 17.40 -3.72 -19.08
N GLU A 84 17.61 -2.40 -19.08
CA GLU A 84 16.70 -1.47 -18.43
C GLU A 84 15.34 -1.39 -19.12
N THR A 85 14.28 -1.23 -18.31
CA THR A 85 12.90 -1.26 -18.76
C THR A 85 12.47 0.07 -19.39
N PRO A 86 11.58 0.05 -20.41
CA PRO A 86 10.97 1.28 -20.92
C PRO A 86 10.19 2.09 -19.87
N ALA A 87 9.68 1.43 -18.82
CA ALA A 87 8.99 2.07 -17.71
C ALA A 87 9.96 2.80 -16.76
N GLY A 88 11.07 2.18 -16.37
CA GLY A 88 12.13 2.82 -15.58
C GLY A 88 12.71 4.03 -16.30
N VAL A 89 13.02 3.91 -17.60
CA VAL A 89 13.45 5.06 -18.42
C VAL A 89 12.40 6.17 -18.46
N ALA A 90 11.11 5.86 -18.51
CA ALA A 90 10.05 6.87 -18.53
C ALA A 90 9.98 7.66 -17.21
N LEU A 91 10.09 6.97 -16.07
CA LEU A 91 10.12 7.61 -14.74
C LEU A 91 11.38 8.47 -14.53
N VAL A 92 12.54 8.06 -15.09
CA VAL A 92 13.74 8.93 -15.10
C VAL A 92 13.52 10.17 -15.98
N GLU A 93 12.92 10.02 -17.18
CA GLU A 93 12.56 11.18 -18.01
C GLU A 93 11.62 12.14 -17.26
N GLU A 94 10.63 11.62 -16.53
CA GLU A 94 9.66 12.37 -15.74
C GLU A 94 10.30 13.08 -14.53
N GLY A 95 11.15 12.41 -13.76
CA GLY A 95 11.91 13.04 -12.66
C GLY A 95 12.81 14.20 -13.14
N ILE A 96 13.38 14.10 -14.36
CA ILE A 96 14.13 15.18 -15.00
C ILE A 96 13.19 16.34 -15.39
N CYS A 97 11.99 16.05 -15.88
CA CYS A 97 10.96 17.06 -16.17
C CYS A 97 10.55 17.83 -14.91
N LEU A 98 10.23 17.13 -13.82
CA LEU A 98 9.89 17.75 -12.52
C LEU A 98 11.05 18.61 -11.99
N SER A 99 12.28 18.10 -12.03
CA SER A 99 13.48 18.85 -11.61
C SER A 99 13.69 20.13 -12.41
N LYS A 100 13.36 20.12 -13.70
CA LYS A 100 13.39 21.32 -14.54
C LYS A 100 12.37 22.35 -14.09
N GLU A 101 11.11 21.94 -13.91
CA GLU A 101 10.02 22.85 -13.58
C GLU A 101 10.15 23.41 -12.17
N ALA A 102 10.61 22.59 -11.21
CA ALA A 102 10.78 22.97 -9.81
C ALA A 102 11.99 23.89 -9.56
N PHE A 103 13.19 23.57 -10.06
CA PHE A 103 14.41 24.28 -9.65
C PHE A 103 15.49 24.48 -10.73
N LEU A 104 15.75 23.55 -11.65
CA LEU A 104 16.82 23.75 -12.66
C LEU A 104 16.45 24.85 -13.68
N GLY A 105 15.16 25.04 -13.95
CA GLY A 105 14.63 26.13 -14.78
C GLY A 105 14.41 27.45 -14.02
N HIS A 106 14.69 27.51 -12.71
CA HIS A 106 14.42 28.69 -11.90
C HIS A 106 15.26 29.89 -12.38
N PRO A 107 14.72 31.14 -12.42
CA PRO A 107 15.44 32.29 -12.98
C PRO A 107 16.76 32.66 -12.28
N THR A 108 16.98 32.20 -11.05
CA THR A 108 18.24 32.39 -10.32
C THR A 108 19.24 31.23 -10.49
N ALA A 109 18.81 30.08 -11.02
CA ALA A 109 19.69 28.95 -11.31
C ALA A 109 20.66 29.32 -12.44
N ASN A 110 21.92 28.91 -12.31
CA ASN A 110 22.95 29.25 -13.28
C ASN A 110 22.80 28.40 -14.55
N GLN A 111 22.06 28.94 -15.52
CA GLN A 111 21.70 28.27 -16.77
C GLN A 111 22.92 27.82 -17.62
N GLU A 112 24.11 28.40 -17.44
CA GLU A 112 25.34 27.93 -18.10
C GLU A 112 25.95 26.71 -17.39
N MET A 113 25.77 26.58 -16.08
CA MET A 113 26.41 25.56 -15.24
C MET A 113 25.50 24.37 -14.92
N VAL A 114 24.18 24.47 -15.05
CA VAL A 114 23.26 23.32 -14.93
C VAL A 114 23.40 22.29 -16.07
N SER A 115 24.02 22.67 -17.19
CA SER A 115 24.14 21.83 -18.39
C SER A 115 25.58 21.70 -18.88
N PRO A 116 25.91 20.66 -19.67
CA PRO A 116 25.07 19.51 -20.01
C PRO A 116 24.99 18.47 -18.87
N ILE A 117 23.94 17.66 -18.89
CA ILE A 117 23.69 16.55 -17.95
C ILE A 117 23.67 15.23 -18.73
N TYR A 118 24.50 14.28 -18.34
CA TYR A 118 24.53 12.92 -18.88
C TYR A 118 23.99 11.96 -17.84
N VAL A 119 22.94 11.23 -18.19
CA VAL A 119 22.25 10.33 -17.28
C VAL A 119 22.57 8.89 -17.68
N ALA A 120 23.31 8.17 -16.84
CA ALA A 120 23.51 6.73 -16.98
C ALA A 120 22.39 6.02 -16.23
N VAL A 121 21.43 5.44 -16.95
CA VAL A 121 20.32 4.66 -16.37
C VAL A 121 20.76 3.20 -16.33
N LEU A 122 20.93 2.65 -15.12
CA LEU A 122 21.52 1.35 -14.85
C LEU A 122 20.48 0.38 -14.29
N ASP A 123 20.44 -0.86 -14.77
CA ASP A 123 19.67 -1.93 -14.12
C ASP A 123 20.44 -2.44 -12.90
N ARG A 124 19.89 -2.22 -11.68
CA ARG A 124 20.47 -2.62 -10.39
C ARG A 124 20.79 -4.12 -10.31
N HIS A 125 20.09 -4.96 -11.06
CA HIS A 125 20.21 -6.43 -11.03
C HIS A 125 21.11 -6.98 -12.13
N SER A 126 21.64 -6.13 -13.03
CA SER A 126 22.55 -6.55 -14.09
C SER A 126 23.86 -5.75 -14.10
N PRO A 127 24.84 -6.12 -13.26
CA PRO A 127 26.20 -5.63 -13.35
C PRO A 127 26.82 -5.78 -14.75
N GLU A 128 26.47 -6.82 -15.51
CA GLU A 128 26.93 -6.98 -16.89
C GLU A 128 26.44 -5.86 -17.82
N SER A 129 25.17 -5.43 -17.67
CA SER A 129 24.62 -4.31 -18.45
C SER A 129 25.27 -2.97 -18.07
N ALA A 130 25.57 -2.78 -16.78
CA ALA A 130 26.29 -1.62 -16.29
C ALA A 130 27.73 -1.58 -16.83
N ILE A 131 28.44 -2.70 -16.84
CA ILE A 131 29.78 -2.83 -17.45
C ILE A 131 29.75 -2.60 -18.97
N GLU A 132 28.73 -3.08 -19.69
CA GLU A 132 28.52 -2.75 -21.11
C GLU A 132 28.36 -1.23 -21.30
N LEU A 133 27.57 -0.59 -20.43
CA LEU A 133 27.32 0.84 -20.51
C LEU A 133 28.57 1.68 -20.18
N GLU A 134 29.49 1.19 -19.34
CA GLU A 134 30.77 1.87 -19.09
C GLU A 134 31.57 2.11 -20.38
N ASP A 135 31.60 1.12 -21.28
CA ASP A 135 32.28 1.25 -22.57
C ASP A 135 31.57 2.26 -23.49
N VAL A 136 30.23 2.28 -23.51
CA VAL A 136 29.45 3.24 -24.29
C VAL A 136 29.63 4.67 -23.76
N TYR A 137 29.62 4.85 -22.45
CA TYR A 137 29.91 6.11 -21.77
C TYR A 137 31.34 6.58 -22.08
N CYS A 138 32.34 5.71 -21.95
CA CYS A 138 33.71 6.06 -22.27
C CYS A 138 33.90 6.44 -23.74
N ASP A 139 33.27 5.74 -24.69
CA ASP A 139 33.26 6.12 -26.10
C ASP A 139 32.57 7.47 -26.35
N PHE A 140 31.48 7.78 -25.63
CA PHE A 140 30.79 9.07 -25.69
C PHE A 140 31.63 10.22 -25.13
N ILE A 141 32.28 10.05 -23.97
CA ILE A 141 33.18 11.04 -23.37
C ILE A 141 34.46 11.20 -24.21
N ARG A 142 34.94 10.15 -24.91
CA ARG A 142 36.05 10.26 -25.88
C ARG A 142 35.72 11.19 -27.04
N GLU A 143 34.48 11.16 -27.49
CA GLU A 143 33.95 11.93 -28.62
C GLU A 143 33.70 13.40 -28.23
N HIS A 144 33.03 13.64 -27.10
CA HIS A 144 32.56 14.97 -26.70
C HIS A 144 33.52 15.70 -25.75
N HIS A 145 34.17 14.99 -24.84
CA HIS A 145 35.02 15.54 -23.77
C HIS A 145 36.41 14.89 -23.73
N PRO A 146 37.20 14.97 -24.82
CA PRO A 146 38.42 14.18 -24.98
C PRO A 146 39.49 14.47 -23.92
N ASP A 147 39.51 15.66 -23.30
CA ASP A 147 40.42 15.99 -22.19
C ASP A 147 39.99 15.36 -20.86
N THR A 148 38.68 15.22 -20.61
CA THR A 148 38.13 14.51 -19.46
C THR A 148 38.29 13.00 -19.62
N HIS A 149 38.05 12.46 -20.83
CA HIS A 149 38.44 11.08 -21.17
C HIS A 149 39.92 10.81 -20.86
N ARG A 150 40.82 11.75 -21.18
CA ARG A 150 42.27 11.62 -20.95
C ARG A 150 42.73 11.93 -19.52
N ARG A 151 41.80 11.95 -18.55
CA ARG A 151 42.08 12.08 -17.11
C ARG A 151 41.25 11.14 -16.23
N SER A 152 40.03 10.79 -16.65
CA SER A 152 39.12 9.88 -15.95
C SER A 152 39.47 8.40 -16.14
N ARG A 153 38.66 7.51 -15.54
CA ARG A 153 38.75 6.04 -15.64
C ARG A 153 38.50 5.48 -17.06
N CYS A 154 38.04 6.32 -17.98
CA CYS A 154 37.97 6.00 -19.41
C CYS A 154 39.34 6.10 -20.12
N GLY A 155 40.31 6.78 -19.51
CA GLY A 155 41.57 7.09 -20.15
C GLY A 155 42.47 5.87 -20.38
N PRO A 156 43.28 5.84 -21.45
CA PRO A 156 44.19 4.73 -21.75
C PRO A 156 45.32 4.55 -20.73
N GLN A 157 45.44 5.48 -19.77
CA GLN A 157 46.37 5.44 -18.65
C GLN A 157 45.74 4.93 -17.34
N TYR A 158 44.45 4.60 -17.33
CA TYR A 158 43.78 3.92 -16.21
C TYR A 158 43.81 2.41 -16.45
N VAL A 159 44.20 1.67 -15.41
CA VAL A 159 44.25 0.20 -15.40
C VAL A 159 43.41 -0.25 -14.20
N PRO A 160 42.20 -0.80 -14.40
CA PRO A 160 41.27 -1.11 -13.30
C PRO A 160 41.92 -1.93 -12.17
N GLU A 161 42.73 -2.93 -12.53
CA GLU A 161 43.36 -3.85 -11.58
C GLU A 161 44.40 -3.16 -10.67
N ASP A 162 45.08 -2.12 -11.15
CA ASP A 162 46.02 -1.31 -10.34
C ASP A 162 45.28 -0.47 -9.26
N HIS A 163 43.96 -0.34 -9.38
CA HIS A 163 43.08 0.42 -8.48
C HIS A 163 42.14 -0.46 -7.64
N GLY A 164 42.25 -1.79 -7.73
CA GLY A 164 41.38 -2.73 -7.01
C GLY A 164 40.02 -2.96 -7.67
N CYS A 165 39.84 -2.56 -8.93
CA CYS A 165 38.63 -2.83 -9.69
C CYS A 165 38.76 -4.16 -10.44
N ASP A 166 38.21 -5.22 -9.87
CA ASP A 166 38.12 -6.55 -10.49
C ASP A 166 36.97 -6.64 -11.53
N PHE A 167 36.06 -5.64 -11.54
CA PHE A 167 34.90 -5.55 -12.43
C PHE A 167 34.87 -4.19 -13.15
N GLY A 168 34.71 -4.21 -14.49
CA GLY A 168 34.65 -3.00 -15.31
C GLY A 168 35.80 -2.02 -15.03
N ARG A 169 35.45 -0.82 -14.57
CA ARG A 169 36.33 0.30 -14.17
C ARG A 169 36.02 0.81 -12.76
N CYS A 170 35.20 0.06 -12.03
CA CYS A 170 34.27 0.53 -11.01
C CYS A 170 33.62 1.91 -11.32
N LEU A 171 33.17 2.18 -12.56
CA LEU A 171 32.46 3.43 -12.89
C LEU A 171 30.96 3.29 -12.60
N PHE A 172 30.35 2.20 -13.08
CA PHE A 172 28.93 1.88 -12.89
C PHE A 172 28.72 0.61 -12.04
N VAL A 173 29.80 -0.11 -11.75
CA VAL A 173 29.87 -1.18 -10.74
C VAL A 173 30.87 -0.82 -9.63
N ASP A 174 30.86 -1.51 -8.49
CA ASP A 174 31.80 -1.30 -7.38
C ASP A 174 32.98 -2.30 -7.41
N ASP A 175 33.79 -2.34 -6.34
CA ASP A 175 34.93 -3.27 -6.23
C ASP A 175 34.53 -4.74 -5.95
N ARG A 176 33.24 -4.99 -5.71
CA ARG A 176 32.63 -6.32 -5.48
C ARG A 176 31.89 -6.84 -6.71
N GLY A 177 31.62 -5.96 -7.67
CA GLY A 177 30.88 -6.25 -8.89
C GLY A 177 29.38 -5.96 -8.77
N GLU A 178 28.95 -5.22 -7.75
CA GLU A 178 27.58 -4.76 -7.60
C GLU A 178 27.38 -3.42 -8.34
N VAL A 179 26.16 -3.13 -8.80
CA VAL A 179 25.86 -1.84 -9.45
C VAL A 179 25.96 -0.70 -8.42
N VAL A 180 26.67 0.39 -8.76
CA VAL A 180 26.80 1.53 -7.84
C VAL A 180 25.46 2.24 -7.67
N GLY A 181 25.22 2.79 -6.47
CA GLY A 181 24.02 3.59 -6.18
C GLY A 181 23.98 4.92 -6.94
N SER A 182 22.78 5.50 -7.00
CA SER A 182 22.54 6.79 -7.65
C SER A 182 23.45 7.89 -7.08
N SER A 183 23.98 8.74 -7.96
CA SER A 183 24.93 9.81 -7.59
C SER A 183 25.21 10.80 -8.72
N ILE A 184 25.55 12.05 -8.38
CA ILE A 184 26.30 12.95 -9.27
C ILE A 184 27.81 12.62 -9.22
N SER A 185 28.27 11.85 -10.21
CA SER A 185 29.60 11.25 -10.29
C SER A 185 30.58 11.98 -11.23
N SER A 186 30.54 13.32 -11.23
CA SER A 186 31.44 14.20 -12.02
C SER A 186 31.64 15.55 -11.35
N ASN A 187 32.69 16.29 -11.75
CA ASN A 187 32.86 17.70 -11.37
C ASN A 187 32.62 18.62 -12.57
N ARG A 188 31.48 19.31 -12.61
CA ARG A 188 31.09 20.20 -13.73
C ARG A 188 32.10 21.31 -14.04
N GLN A 189 32.82 21.79 -13.03
CA GLN A 189 33.81 22.86 -13.14
C GLN A 189 35.16 22.38 -13.73
N SER A 190 35.48 21.08 -13.65
CA SER A 190 36.71 20.50 -14.22
C SER A 190 36.50 19.54 -15.39
N ASP A 191 35.31 18.96 -15.51
CA ASP A 191 35.00 17.89 -16.46
C ASP A 191 34.15 18.38 -17.64
N GLY A 192 33.42 19.48 -17.45
CA GLY A 192 32.62 20.17 -18.47
C GLY A 192 31.17 19.69 -18.59
N PHE A 193 30.73 18.77 -17.73
CA PHE A 193 29.37 18.19 -17.71
C PHE A 193 29.02 17.68 -16.31
N HIS A 194 27.74 17.40 -16.07
CA HIS A 194 27.26 16.59 -14.95
C HIS A 194 27.04 15.15 -15.41
N LEU A 195 27.48 14.16 -14.64
CA LEU A 195 27.13 12.74 -14.77
C LEU A 195 26.20 12.38 -13.62
N PHE A 196 24.92 12.18 -13.93
CA PHE A 196 23.98 11.55 -13.03
C PHE A 196 24.01 10.05 -13.31
N ILE A 197 24.45 9.25 -12.34
CA ILE A 197 24.21 7.81 -12.32
C ILE A 197 22.85 7.62 -11.67
N ASN A 198 21.91 7.04 -12.41
CA ASN A 198 20.63 6.59 -11.90
C ASN A 198 20.65 5.06 -11.85
N THR A 199 20.52 4.52 -10.64
CA THR A 199 20.32 3.09 -10.42
C THR A 199 18.83 2.79 -10.47
N SER A 200 18.43 1.75 -11.19
CA SER A 200 17.04 1.33 -11.27
C SER A 200 16.52 0.93 -9.88
N HIS A 201 15.20 1.06 -9.73
CA HIS A 201 14.47 0.55 -8.58
C HIS A 201 13.45 -0.49 -9.06
N ASP A 202 13.03 -1.37 -8.16
CA ASP A 202 12.11 -2.46 -8.47
C ASP A 202 10.72 -1.91 -8.83
N LEU A 203 10.32 -2.08 -10.09
CA LEU A 203 9.00 -1.65 -10.56
C LEU A 203 7.96 -2.77 -10.40
N PRO A 204 6.71 -2.43 -10.02
CA PRO A 204 6.19 -1.07 -9.79
C PRO A 204 6.47 -0.50 -8.39
N GLN A 205 6.91 -1.34 -7.44
CA GLN A 205 7.02 -1.09 -5.99
C GLN A 205 7.76 0.20 -5.60
N HIS A 206 8.72 0.63 -6.41
CA HIS A 206 9.59 1.77 -6.16
C HIS A 206 9.53 2.82 -7.27
N ALA A 207 8.40 2.94 -7.97
CA ALA A 207 8.18 3.99 -8.98
C ALA A 207 8.43 5.40 -8.42
N SER A 208 7.97 5.69 -7.20
CA SER A 208 8.23 6.93 -6.47
C SER A 208 9.73 7.16 -6.23
N SER A 209 10.52 6.10 -5.98
CA SER A 209 11.97 6.20 -5.81
C SER A 209 12.69 6.67 -7.06
N TYR A 210 12.29 6.25 -8.26
CA TYR A 210 12.85 6.84 -9.50
C TYR A 210 12.68 8.37 -9.52
N LEU A 211 11.51 8.86 -9.09
CA LEU A 211 11.15 10.26 -9.11
C LEU A 211 11.88 11.06 -8.02
N TYR A 212 11.75 10.69 -6.73
CA TYR A 212 12.41 11.45 -5.67
C TYR A 212 13.93 11.29 -5.66
N VAL A 213 14.51 10.14 -6.06
CA VAL A 213 15.98 10.02 -6.18
C VAL A 213 16.50 10.83 -7.36
N THR A 214 15.76 10.91 -8.47
CA THR A 214 16.11 11.82 -9.58
C THR A 214 16.05 13.28 -9.13
N LEU A 215 15.03 13.68 -8.37
CA LEU A 215 14.94 15.03 -7.78
C LEU A 215 16.10 15.30 -6.80
N HIS A 216 16.52 14.32 -5.99
CA HIS A 216 17.64 14.42 -5.04
C HIS A 216 18.97 14.67 -5.78
N GLU A 217 19.31 13.84 -6.76
CA GLU A 217 20.55 13.96 -7.51
C GLU A 217 20.58 15.22 -8.38
N LEU A 218 19.45 15.61 -8.98
CA LEU A 218 19.36 16.85 -9.74
C LEU A 218 19.35 18.09 -8.83
N TRP A 219 18.95 17.99 -7.56
CA TRP A 219 19.18 19.06 -6.59
C TRP A 219 20.68 19.28 -6.36
N HIS A 220 21.51 18.22 -6.33
CA HIS A 220 22.97 18.40 -6.33
C HIS A 220 23.49 19.11 -7.59
N VAL A 221 22.90 18.84 -8.77
CA VAL A 221 23.21 19.62 -10.00
C VAL A 221 22.90 21.11 -9.80
N PHE A 222 21.76 21.46 -9.20
CA PHE A 222 21.41 22.84 -8.86
C PHE A 222 22.41 23.46 -7.85
N GLN A 223 22.71 22.77 -6.75
CA GLN A 223 23.69 23.21 -5.74
C GLN A 223 25.06 23.48 -6.38
N ILE A 224 25.60 22.53 -7.14
CA ILE A 224 26.91 22.62 -7.80
C ILE A 224 26.90 23.72 -8.87
N SER A 225 25.79 23.91 -9.61
CA SER A 225 25.69 24.95 -10.64
C SER A 225 25.82 26.38 -10.08
N SER A 226 25.54 26.56 -8.79
CA SER A 226 25.64 27.86 -8.10
C SER A 226 27.07 28.43 -8.10
N ILE A 227 28.09 27.60 -8.38
CA ILE A 227 29.50 27.99 -8.49
C ILE A 227 29.97 27.83 -9.95
N SER A 228 30.30 28.93 -10.62
CA SER A 228 30.77 28.96 -12.01
C SER A 228 32.29 28.89 -12.15
N GLN A 229 33.06 29.09 -11.08
CA GLN A 229 34.52 29.08 -11.09
C GLN A 229 35.12 27.80 -11.69
N ALA A 230 35.63 27.89 -12.92
CA ALA A 230 36.36 26.82 -13.60
C ALA A 230 37.65 26.44 -12.85
N ASP A 231 38.02 25.16 -12.92
CA ASP A 231 39.21 24.58 -12.28
C ASP A 231 39.30 24.79 -10.75
N ILE A 232 38.19 25.11 -10.07
CA ILE A 232 38.12 25.17 -8.59
C ILE A 232 38.51 23.81 -7.98
N THR A 233 39.32 23.82 -6.90
CA THR A 233 39.67 22.55 -6.24
C THR A 233 38.49 21.99 -5.45
N TYR A 234 38.51 20.69 -5.17
CA TYR A 234 37.48 20.06 -4.32
C TYR A 234 37.40 20.74 -2.94
N GLU A 235 38.55 21.08 -2.34
CA GLU A 235 38.59 21.75 -1.04
C GLU A 235 38.01 23.17 -1.07
N GLU A 236 38.19 23.89 -2.17
CA GLU A 236 37.63 25.23 -2.38
C GLU A 236 36.12 25.19 -2.63
N LEU A 237 35.63 24.17 -3.37
CA LEU A 237 34.21 23.96 -3.68
C LEU A 237 33.41 23.38 -2.48
N ALA A 238 34.03 22.56 -1.64
CA ALA A 238 33.38 21.91 -0.51
C ALA A 238 32.88 22.89 0.58
N TYR A 239 33.48 24.09 0.67
CA TYR A 239 33.07 25.11 1.65
C TYR A 239 31.77 25.86 1.27
N PRO A 240 31.62 26.48 0.08
CA PRO A 240 30.36 27.10 -0.32
C PRO A 240 29.20 26.10 -0.50
N LEU A 241 29.48 24.81 -0.68
CA LEU A 241 28.48 23.75 -0.65
C LEU A 241 28.14 23.24 0.78
N GLY A 242 28.73 23.82 1.82
CA GLY A 242 28.39 23.51 3.22
C GLY A 242 29.02 22.24 3.79
N LYS A 243 29.81 21.49 3.01
CA LYS A 243 30.44 20.22 3.43
C LYS A 243 31.52 20.40 4.50
N ARG A 244 32.13 21.59 4.62
CA ARG A 244 33.29 21.87 5.50
C ARG A 244 33.01 22.96 6.52
N LEU A 245 31.85 22.87 7.16
CA LEU A 245 31.40 23.80 8.20
C LEU A 245 31.45 23.22 9.62
N GLY A 246 31.82 21.93 9.76
CA GLY A 246 32.04 21.29 11.05
C GLY A 246 33.25 21.83 11.82
N SER A 247 33.39 21.34 13.06
CA SER A 247 34.49 21.66 13.99
C SER A 247 35.88 21.33 13.43
N ASP A 248 35.97 20.35 12.51
CA ASP A 248 37.17 20.08 11.71
C ASP A 248 36.90 20.43 10.22
N PRO A 249 37.43 21.55 9.71
CA PRO A 249 37.20 21.99 8.32
C PRO A 249 37.99 21.17 7.29
N THR A 250 38.65 20.07 7.69
CA THR A 250 39.27 19.10 6.77
C THR A 250 38.40 17.86 6.55
N VAL A 251 37.33 17.71 7.33
CA VAL A 251 36.36 16.62 7.24
C VAL A 251 35.14 17.09 6.47
N ASP A 252 34.64 16.25 5.56
CA ASP A 252 33.41 16.51 4.83
C ASP A 252 32.21 15.97 5.60
N THR A 253 31.17 16.79 5.76
CA THR A 253 29.95 16.47 6.49
C THR A 253 28.70 16.63 5.61
N PRO A 254 27.67 15.77 5.74
CA PRO A 254 26.57 15.72 4.75
C PRO A 254 25.44 16.72 5.01
N TRP A 255 25.34 17.25 6.23
CA TRP A 255 24.14 17.89 6.79
C TRP A 255 23.45 18.93 5.88
N TRP A 256 24.20 19.74 5.13
CA TRP A 256 23.64 20.75 4.25
C TRP A 256 23.35 20.23 2.84
N MET A 257 24.36 19.68 2.15
CA MET A 257 24.16 19.23 0.76
C MET A 257 23.09 18.15 0.70
N GLU A 258 23.25 17.11 1.52
CA GLU A 258 22.39 15.95 1.52
C GLU A 258 21.09 16.26 2.26
N GLY A 259 21.15 16.93 3.41
CA GLY A 259 19.92 17.30 4.15
C GLY A 259 18.97 18.19 3.35
N SER A 260 19.50 19.15 2.57
CA SER A 260 18.65 19.91 1.64
C SER A 260 18.23 19.10 0.42
N ALA A 261 19.06 18.19 -0.12
CA ALA A 261 18.65 17.30 -1.20
C ALA A 261 17.51 16.35 -0.77
N THR A 262 17.60 15.73 0.41
CA THR A 262 16.55 14.90 1.00
C THR A 262 15.28 15.71 1.26
N TYR A 263 15.39 16.95 1.74
CA TYR A 263 14.20 17.80 1.94
C TYR A 263 13.56 18.22 0.62
N PHE A 264 14.32 18.81 -0.31
CA PHE A 264 13.76 19.35 -1.54
C PHE A 264 13.29 18.26 -2.51
N SER A 265 13.92 17.08 -2.53
CA SER A 265 13.41 15.94 -3.31
C SER A 265 12.02 15.52 -2.85
N HIS A 266 11.81 15.32 -1.55
CA HIS A 266 10.50 14.99 -1.00
C HIS A 266 9.50 16.16 -1.06
N TYR A 267 9.94 17.41 -0.89
CA TYR A 267 9.07 18.60 -0.98
C TYR A 267 8.55 18.84 -2.40
N PHE A 268 9.38 18.68 -3.42
CA PHE A 268 8.95 18.79 -4.82
C PHE A 268 8.23 17.53 -5.31
N TYR A 269 8.59 16.35 -4.82
CA TYR A 269 7.82 15.13 -5.09
C TYR A 269 6.40 15.18 -4.48
N ALA A 270 6.23 15.77 -3.29
CA ALA A 270 4.91 15.97 -2.69
C ALA A 270 3.99 16.87 -3.54
N GLN A 271 4.49 17.60 -4.52
CA GLN A 271 3.65 18.37 -5.46
C GLN A 271 3.28 17.57 -6.72
N HIS A 272 3.76 16.32 -6.83
CA HIS A 272 3.42 15.42 -7.93
C HIS A 272 2.01 14.84 -7.74
N PRO A 273 1.18 14.68 -8.79
CA PRO A 273 -0.18 14.13 -8.64
C PRO A 273 -0.25 12.72 -8.03
N GLU A 274 0.82 11.94 -8.14
CA GLU A 274 0.96 10.62 -7.50
C GLU A 274 1.29 10.72 -5.99
N ALA A 275 1.19 11.94 -5.44
CA ALA A 275 1.15 12.29 -4.03
C ALA A 275 0.04 13.37 -3.76
N GLY A 276 -1.16 12.99 -3.27
CA GLY A 276 -2.41 13.80 -3.12
C GLY A 276 -2.71 14.74 -1.90
N GLU A 277 -2.68 14.34 -0.61
CA GLU A 277 -2.93 15.23 0.60
C GLU A 277 -1.85 15.36 1.73
N ASP A 278 -0.98 14.39 2.09
CA ASP A 278 0.34 14.60 2.80
C ASP A 278 1.39 13.46 2.66
N TRP A 279 2.42 13.63 1.81
CA TRP A 279 3.66 12.80 1.70
C TRP A 279 4.72 13.22 2.70
N LEU A 280 4.88 14.54 2.82
CA LEU A 280 6.07 15.16 3.40
C LEU A 280 6.09 14.98 4.92
N TYR A 281 4.92 15.04 5.56
CA TYR A 281 4.72 14.63 6.96
C TYR A 281 5.28 13.24 7.21
N GLN A 282 4.95 12.25 6.37
CA GLN A 282 5.41 10.89 6.62
C GLN A 282 6.90 10.73 6.38
N GLN A 283 7.47 11.30 5.32
CA GLN A 283 8.92 11.19 5.13
C GLN A 283 9.69 11.90 6.26
N ALA A 284 9.17 13.02 6.76
CA ALA A 284 9.70 13.68 7.95
C ALA A 284 9.61 12.79 9.20
N ASP A 285 8.47 12.13 9.42
CA ASP A 285 8.20 11.28 10.57
C ASP A 285 9.05 10.00 10.54
N ARG A 286 8.96 9.24 9.45
CA ARG A 286 9.75 8.05 9.08
C ARG A 286 11.25 8.29 9.20
N GLY A 287 11.74 9.41 8.70
CA GLY A 287 13.16 9.75 8.71
C GLY A 287 13.74 10.04 10.09
N PHE A 288 12.90 10.40 11.08
CA PHE A 288 13.37 10.94 12.35
C PHE A 288 12.99 10.11 13.58
N TRP A 289 11.83 9.46 13.57
CA TRP A 289 11.34 8.53 14.62
C TRP A 289 11.40 7.05 14.20
N THR A 290 12.45 6.68 13.48
CA THR A 290 12.83 5.27 13.24
C THR A 290 14.34 5.10 13.30
N ASP A 291 14.84 3.88 13.54
CA ASP A 291 16.25 3.51 13.36
C ASP A 291 16.58 3.37 11.86
N TYR A 292 16.47 4.47 11.11
CA TYR A 292 16.53 4.49 9.63
C TYR A 292 17.87 3.97 9.06
N ASN A 293 18.95 3.99 9.85
CA ASN A 293 20.25 3.41 9.49
C ASN A 293 20.44 1.95 9.94
N GLY A 294 19.45 1.32 10.58
CA GLY A 294 19.52 -0.04 11.10
C GLY A 294 20.67 -0.24 12.09
N SER A 295 21.00 0.80 12.86
CA SER A 295 22.17 0.83 13.74
C SER A 295 21.98 0.05 15.03
N GLY A 296 20.74 -0.22 15.43
CA GLY A 296 20.36 -0.73 16.74
C GLY A 296 20.50 0.30 17.86
N LEU A 297 20.67 1.59 17.54
CA LEU A 297 20.84 2.69 18.50
C LEU A 297 19.53 3.45 18.81
N GLY A 298 18.42 3.08 18.17
CA GLY A 298 17.12 3.75 18.29
C GLY A 298 16.91 4.81 17.20
N ASP A 299 15.91 5.66 17.41
CA ASP A 299 15.44 6.63 16.43
C ASP A 299 16.52 7.65 16.02
N ILE A 300 16.53 8.11 14.77
CA ILE A 300 17.52 9.10 14.29
C ILE A 300 17.55 10.36 15.17
N ILE A 301 16.40 10.86 15.63
CA ILE A 301 16.32 12.02 16.53
C ILE A 301 17.04 11.78 17.86
N ASP A 302 16.97 10.57 18.40
CA ASP A 302 17.64 10.20 19.65
C ASP A 302 19.12 9.89 19.41
N GLN A 303 19.47 9.27 18.27
CA GLN A 303 20.87 9.17 17.82
C GLN A 303 21.54 10.54 17.67
N TYR A 304 20.81 11.57 17.23
CA TYR A 304 21.28 12.95 17.22
C TYR A 304 21.49 13.48 18.64
N ARG A 305 20.42 13.53 19.45
CA ARG A 305 20.42 14.10 20.81
C ARG A 305 21.45 13.43 21.73
N ASP A 306 21.42 12.10 21.84
CA ASP A 306 22.25 11.33 22.78
C ASP A 306 23.75 11.37 22.40
N SER A 307 24.08 11.69 21.15
CA SER A 307 25.47 11.89 20.74
C SER A 307 26.12 13.10 21.39
N GLY A 308 25.34 14.15 21.70
CA GLY A 308 25.84 15.45 22.14
C GLY A 308 26.77 16.16 21.13
N ARG A 309 26.70 15.80 19.84
CA ARG A 309 27.48 16.38 18.74
C ARG A 309 26.65 17.45 18.03
N SER A 310 27.32 18.46 17.47
CA SER A 310 26.68 19.37 16.52
C SER A 310 26.30 18.60 15.24
N LEU A 311 25.17 18.96 14.63
CA LEU A 311 24.76 18.53 13.29
C LEU A 311 25.89 18.66 12.26
N PHE A 312 26.71 19.70 12.39
CA PHE A 312 27.80 19.99 11.46
C PHE A 312 29.00 19.03 11.58
N ASP A 313 29.03 18.15 12.59
CA ASP A 313 30.12 17.22 12.90
C ASP A 313 29.82 15.74 12.54
N PHE A 314 28.64 15.42 12.02
CA PHE A 314 28.30 14.08 11.51
C PHE A 314 28.90 13.86 10.12
N GLN A 315 29.44 12.66 9.85
CA GLN A 315 30.23 12.38 8.65
C GLN A 315 29.54 11.41 7.68
N TYR A 316 30.07 11.28 6.46
CA TYR A 316 29.58 10.31 5.45
C TYR A 316 29.84 8.83 5.81
N GLY A 317 30.54 8.51 6.89
CA GLY A 317 30.99 7.15 7.22
C GLY A 317 30.22 6.49 8.36
N GLY A 318 29.94 5.18 8.25
CA GLY A 318 29.23 4.43 9.29
C GLY A 318 27.76 4.84 9.39
N SER A 319 27.18 4.81 10.59
CA SER A 319 25.77 5.21 10.82
C SER A 319 25.53 6.73 10.76
N ASP A 320 26.58 7.55 10.84
CA ASP A 320 26.50 9.02 10.89
C ASP A 320 25.75 9.65 9.70
N HIS A 321 25.87 9.06 8.51
CA HIS A 321 25.35 9.68 7.29
C HIS A 321 23.82 9.87 7.36
N GLN A 322 23.04 8.83 7.65
CA GLN A 322 21.58 8.98 7.76
C GLN A 322 21.17 9.94 8.89
N VAL A 323 21.94 10.01 9.99
CA VAL A 323 21.68 11.00 11.06
C VAL A 323 21.86 12.42 10.52
N ALA A 324 22.91 12.68 9.75
CA ALA A 324 23.12 13.97 9.10
C ALA A 324 22.08 14.28 8.01
N TYR A 325 21.65 13.28 7.22
CA TYR A 325 20.67 13.45 6.15
C TYR A 325 19.31 13.84 6.72
N TRP A 326 18.79 13.07 7.69
CA TRP A 326 17.44 13.30 8.23
C TRP A 326 17.37 14.43 9.27
N THR A 327 18.41 14.61 10.10
CA THR A 327 18.48 15.81 10.95
C THR A 327 18.68 17.06 10.10
N GLY A 328 19.43 16.95 8.98
CA GLY A 328 19.59 18.00 7.98
C GLY A 328 18.27 18.31 7.24
N PHE A 329 17.50 17.29 6.87
CA PHE A 329 16.13 17.44 6.33
C PHE A 329 15.28 18.28 7.28
N TRP A 330 15.27 17.95 8.57
CA TRP A 330 14.46 18.65 9.58
C TRP A 330 14.95 20.09 9.83
N TYR A 331 16.27 20.31 9.83
CA TYR A 331 16.86 21.65 9.89
C TYR A 331 16.39 22.51 8.72
N VAL A 332 16.42 21.97 7.50
CA VAL A 332 15.99 22.69 6.29
C VAL A 332 14.47 22.89 6.27
N ALA A 333 13.68 21.89 6.66
CA ALA A 333 12.23 22.01 6.77
C ALA A 333 11.81 23.13 7.73
N TYR A 334 12.39 23.16 8.92
CA TYR A 334 12.14 24.22 9.90
C TYR A 334 12.62 25.59 9.39
N LEU A 335 13.75 25.65 8.68
CA LEU A 335 14.21 26.88 8.03
C LEU A 335 13.22 27.38 6.97
N MET A 336 12.68 26.50 6.13
CA MET A 336 11.71 26.87 5.09
C MET A 336 10.36 27.30 5.68
N GLU A 337 9.90 26.68 6.77
CA GLU A 337 8.71 27.15 7.50
C GLU A 337 8.91 28.56 8.07
N GLN A 338 10.09 28.85 8.65
CA GLN A 338 10.35 30.18 9.23
C GLN A 338 10.63 31.29 8.19
N LYS A 339 11.04 30.95 6.96
CA LYS A 339 11.56 31.92 5.97
C LYS A 339 10.81 31.95 4.63
N GLY A 340 10.07 30.89 4.31
CA GLY A 340 9.42 30.67 3.02
C GLY A 340 10.34 29.97 2.00
N ILE A 341 9.75 29.06 1.22
CA ILE A 341 10.48 28.14 0.32
C ILE A 341 11.41 28.85 -0.66
N ASP A 342 10.97 29.99 -1.23
CA ASP A 342 11.72 30.74 -2.25
C ASP A 342 13.09 31.22 -1.77
N THR A 343 13.29 31.38 -0.45
CA THR A 343 14.53 31.93 0.12
C THR A 343 15.76 31.04 -0.11
N ILE A 344 15.57 29.74 -0.38
CA ILE A 344 16.68 28.85 -0.76
C ILE A 344 17.32 29.24 -2.11
N PHE A 345 16.53 29.77 -3.04
CA PHE A 345 17.00 30.17 -4.36
C PHE A 345 17.83 31.46 -4.30
N ASP A 346 17.51 32.36 -3.37
CA ASP A 346 18.30 33.57 -3.08
C ASP A 346 19.62 33.21 -2.37
N PHE A 347 19.60 32.24 -1.45
CA PHE A 347 20.82 31.71 -0.82
C PHE A 347 21.79 31.16 -1.87
N HIS A 348 21.31 30.26 -2.75
CA HIS A 348 22.12 29.66 -3.80
C HIS A 348 22.66 30.69 -4.80
N ALA A 349 21.84 31.68 -5.19
CA ALA A 349 22.27 32.77 -6.06
C ALA A 349 23.41 33.64 -5.48
N GLY A 350 23.54 33.73 -4.15
CA GLY A 350 24.61 34.48 -3.49
C GLY A 350 25.94 33.73 -3.34
N LEU A 351 25.92 32.39 -3.41
CA LEU A 351 27.02 31.52 -2.94
C LEU A 351 28.40 31.83 -3.53
N GLU A 352 28.51 32.03 -4.85
CA GLU A 352 29.80 32.28 -5.50
C GLU A 352 30.42 33.63 -5.11
N GLU A 353 29.62 34.69 -5.01
CA GLU A 353 30.14 36.04 -4.71
C GLU A 353 30.41 36.25 -3.21
N GLN A 354 29.64 35.58 -2.34
CA GLN A 354 29.54 35.91 -0.92
C GLN A 354 30.08 34.80 0.00
N GLY A 355 30.10 33.56 -0.48
CA GLY A 355 30.38 32.37 0.32
C GLY A 355 29.21 31.98 1.24
N PHE A 356 29.22 30.73 1.72
CA PHE A 356 28.12 30.11 2.46
C PHE A 356 27.50 31.02 3.54
N GLU A 357 28.29 31.42 4.54
CA GLU A 357 27.78 32.12 5.72
C GLU A 357 27.15 33.48 5.38
N GLN A 358 27.77 34.26 4.49
CA GLN A 358 27.23 35.57 4.14
C GLN A 358 25.97 35.45 3.26
N SER A 359 25.89 34.43 2.40
CA SER A 359 24.65 34.09 1.68
C SER A 359 23.55 33.64 2.64
N PHE A 360 23.89 32.81 3.63
CA PHE A 360 22.95 32.30 4.64
C PHE A 360 22.33 33.45 5.45
N VAL A 361 23.18 34.36 5.96
CA VAL A 361 22.74 35.58 6.65
C VAL A 361 21.89 36.49 5.76
N ASN A 362 22.22 36.61 4.47
CA ASN A 362 21.48 37.49 3.56
C ASN A 362 20.11 36.93 3.14
N ALA A 363 19.98 35.61 2.98
CA ALA A 363 18.73 34.95 2.62
C ALA A 363 17.81 34.75 3.85
N PHE A 364 18.36 34.26 4.97
CA PHE A 364 17.57 33.81 6.12
C PHE A 364 17.60 34.78 7.32
N GLY A 365 18.45 35.80 7.30
CA GLY A 365 18.50 36.88 8.31
C GLY A 365 19.16 36.50 9.64
N THR A 366 19.81 35.33 9.72
CA THR A 366 20.51 34.77 10.90
C THR A 366 21.70 33.94 10.42
N SER A 367 22.70 33.63 11.27
CA SER A 367 23.80 32.72 10.88
C SER A 367 23.36 31.25 10.93
N HIS A 368 24.07 30.36 10.21
CA HIS A 368 23.76 28.92 10.27
C HIS A 368 23.94 28.33 11.68
N THR A 369 24.90 28.85 12.44
CA THR A 369 25.14 28.50 13.85
C THR A 369 24.06 29.00 14.80
N GLU A 370 23.58 30.24 14.64
CA GLU A 370 22.48 30.77 15.47
C GLU A 370 21.16 30.06 15.15
N PHE A 371 20.92 29.73 13.87
CA PHE A 371 19.74 28.94 13.51
C PHE A 371 19.81 27.49 13.99
N LEU A 372 21.00 26.90 14.16
CA LEU A 372 21.13 25.58 14.80
C LEU A 372 20.64 25.64 16.26
N GLU A 373 20.93 26.70 17.02
CA GLU A 373 20.40 26.88 18.37
C GLU A 373 18.86 27.01 18.37
N GLU A 374 18.28 27.68 17.36
CA GLU A 374 16.82 27.77 17.18
C GLU A 374 16.19 26.42 16.81
N PHE A 375 16.85 25.64 15.95
CA PHE A 375 16.42 24.31 15.53
C PHE A 375 16.53 23.28 16.67
N GLU A 376 17.63 23.27 17.42
CA GLU A 376 17.80 22.41 18.59
C GLU A 376 16.73 22.71 19.66
N ALA A 377 16.38 23.98 19.87
CA ALA A 377 15.26 24.34 20.74
C ALA A 377 13.88 23.93 20.19
N PHE A 378 13.73 23.82 18.86
CA PHE A 378 12.50 23.35 18.22
C PHE A 378 12.34 21.83 18.32
N ILE A 379 13.40 21.04 18.10
CA ILE A 379 13.30 19.56 18.20
C ILE A 379 13.13 19.04 19.62
N GLU A 380 13.27 19.87 20.66
CA GLU A 380 12.95 19.52 22.05
C GLU A 380 11.44 19.64 22.38
N LYS A 381 10.61 19.99 21.40
CA LYS A 381 9.15 20.02 21.51
C LYS A 381 8.52 18.62 21.43
N PRO A 382 7.23 18.47 21.81
CA PRO A 382 6.47 17.26 21.49
C PRO A 382 6.45 16.96 19.98
N ARG A 383 6.49 15.68 19.60
CA ARG A 383 6.45 15.20 18.20
C ARG A 383 5.32 15.82 17.38
N SER A 384 4.13 15.99 17.96
CA SER A 384 3.00 16.68 17.33
C SER A 384 3.28 18.15 16.99
N GLU A 385 3.81 18.94 17.93
CA GLU A 385 4.20 20.35 17.68
C GLU A 385 5.34 20.48 16.66
N MET A 386 6.16 19.43 16.48
CA MET A 386 7.19 19.40 15.45
C MET A 386 6.60 19.10 14.08
N LEU A 387 5.72 18.10 14.00
CA LEU A 387 5.05 17.68 12.75
C LEU A 387 4.04 18.71 12.22
N ASP A 388 3.53 19.60 13.09
CA ASP A 388 2.62 20.69 12.70
C ASP A 388 3.17 21.62 11.59
N ILE A 389 4.49 21.69 11.40
CA ILE A 389 5.10 22.46 10.30
C ILE A 389 4.78 21.85 8.93
N PHE A 390 4.41 20.57 8.85
CA PHE A 390 3.97 19.92 7.63
C PHE A 390 2.45 20.00 7.46
N THR A 391 1.68 19.89 8.55
CA THR A 391 0.20 19.93 8.53
C THR A 391 -0.38 21.30 8.14
N THR A 392 0.37 22.38 8.36
CA THR A 392 -0.09 23.76 8.10
C THR A 392 0.45 24.37 6.81
N ALA A 393 1.65 23.97 6.35
CA ALA A 393 2.35 24.60 5.24
C ALA A 393 1.79 24.26 3.83
N ALA A 394 1.05 23.15 3.67
CA ALA A 394 0.43 22.74 2.41
C ALA A 394 -0.75 23.63 1.94
N ARG A 395 -1.10 24.69 2.68
CA ARG A 395 -2.27 25.56 2.40
C ARG A 395 -1.94 26.89 1.72
N THR A 396 -1.07 26.86 0.71
CA THR A 396 -1.26 27.68 -0.50
C THR A 396 -0.70 26.91 -1.71
N THR A 397 -1.56 26.64 -2.70
CA THR A 397 -1.30 25.82 -3.92
C THR A 397 -1.22 24.28 -3.72
N THR A 398 -2.39 23.63 -3.67
CA THR A 398 -2.72 22.30 -4.29
C THR A 398 -1.75 21.07 -4.17
N ALA A 399 -2.10 20.04 -3.37
CA ALA A 399 -1.70 18.61 -3.36
C ALA A 399 -0.39 18.13 -2.65
N THR A 400 -0.37 16.84 -2.17
CA THR A 400 0.60 16.32 -1.15
C THR A 400 0.95 14.76 -0.92
N THR A 401 0.09 13.75 -0.51
CA THR A 401 0.17 12.20 -0.54
C THR A 401 1.33 11.24 -0.09
N ALA A 402 1.30 10.66 1.12
CA ALA A 402 1.90 9.36 1.56
C ALA A 402 1.14 8.10 1.04
N THR A 403 1.58 6.82 1.10
CA THR A 403 2.60 5.99 1.84
C THR A 403 2.26 5.43 3.24
N ILE A 404 2.90 4.29 3.59
CA ILE A 404 3.57 3.94 4.89
C ILE A 404 4.77 3.03 4.53
N ASP A 405 5.93 3.19 5.19
CA ASP A 405 7.27 2.68 4.77
C ASP A 405 8.29 2.93 5.92
N PRO A 406 9.30 2.09 6.29
CA PRO A 406 9.76 0.77 5.81
C PRO A 406 9.63 -0.36 6.88
N ILE A 407 10.26 -1.53 6.67
CA ILE A 407 11.02 -2.29 7.70
C ILE A 407 12.15 -3.13 7.05
N ALA A 408 13.18 -3.49 7.85
CA ALA A 408 14.30 -4.40 7.52
C ALA A 408 14.52 -5.40 8.68
N PRO A 409 15.35 -6.47 8.58
CA PRO A 409 16.14 -6.98 7.45
C PRO A 409 15.77 -8.43 7.03
N ALA A 410 16.40 -8.96 5.98
CA ALA A 410 16.05 -10.24 5.38
C ALA A 410 16.43 -11.51 6.20
N GLU A 411 15.46 -12.39 6.46
CA GLU A 411 15.55 -13.87 6.33
C GLU A 411 14.16 -14.42 5.93
N ASP A 412 14.11 -15.33 4.94
CA ASP A 412 12.93 -15.97 4.31
C ASP A 412 11.88 -15.03 3.65
N GLU A 413 11.05 -15.57 2.73
CA GLU A 413 10.02 -14.78 2.02
C GLU A 413 8.88 -14.39 2.98
N PRO A 414 8.46 -13.11 3.02
CA PRO A 414 7.49 -12.61 3.98
C PRO A 414 6.06 -13.04 3.63
N PHE A 415 5.20 -13.21 4.63
CA PHE A 415 3.90 -13.84 4.42
C PHE A 415 2.74 -12.99 4.98
N TRP A 416 2.01 -12.34 4.06
CA TRP A 416 0.88 -11.44 4.32
C TRP A 416 -0.22 -11.98 5.27
N ASN A 417 -0.32 -13.32 5.38
CA ASN A 417 -1.30 -14.01 6.23
C ASN A 417 -0.63 -14.80 7.37
N GLU A 418 0.46 -14.28 7.94
CA GLU A 418 1.24 -14.92 9.01
C GLU A 418 0.40 -15.33 10.26
N PRO A 419 0.59 -16.54 10.82
CA PRO A 419 -0.07 -16.98 12.05
C PRO A 419 0.10 -16.00 13.23
N MET A 420 -0.96 -15.84 14.02
CA MET A 420 -1.17 -14.63 14.83
C MET A 420 -0.46 -14.66 16.21
N ARG A 421 -0.49 -13.50 16.89
CA ARG A 421 0.24 -13.12 18.13
C ARG A 421 0.42 -14.27 19.14
N SER A 422 1.67 -14.45 19.59
CA SER A 422 2.00 -15.31 20.73
C SER A 422 1.32 -14.81 22.02
N LEU A 423 0.97 -15.75 22.91
CA LEU A 423 0.50 -15.47 24.27
C LEU A 423 1.57 -14.71 25.07
N SER A 424 1.16 -14.10 26.18
CA SER A 424 2.02 -13.27 27.04
C SER A 424 3.25 -13.99 27.61
N ASP A 425 3.29 -15.32 27.59
CA ASP A 425 4.44 -16.15 27.97
C ASP A 425 5.31 -16.65 26.80
N GLY A 426 5.05 -16.16 25.58
CA GLY A 426 5.79 -16.49 24.36
C GLY A 426 5.42 -17.84 23.73
N ARG A 427 4.35 -18.49 24.17
CA ARG A 427 3.80 -19.67 23.49
C ARG A 427 2.83 -19.26 22.37
N PRO A 428 2.73 -20.04 21.27
CA PRO A 428 1.66 -19.84 20.29
C PRO A 428 0.29 -20.10 20.92
N VAL A 429 -0.74 -19.52 20.30
CA VAL A 429 -2.16 -19.81 20.57
C VAL A 429 -2.41 -21.32 20.39
N PRO A 430 -3.33 -21.95 21.15
CA PRO A 430 -3.64 -23.37 20.97
C PRO A 430 -4.10 -23.69 19.54
N SER A 431 -3.52 -24.74 18.94
CA SER A 431 -3.95 -25.22 17.61
C SER A 431 -5.38 -25.77 17.61
N CYS A 432 -6.13 -25.50 16.53
CA CYS A 432 -7.53 -25.91 16.38
C CYS A 432 -7.76 -27.44 16.26
N GLY A 433 -6.71 -28.25 16.00
CA GLY A 433 -6.80 -29.71 15.96
C GLY A 433 -7.43 -30.28 14.69
N ASP A 434 -8.24 -31.34 14.81
CA ASP A 434 -8.79 -32.17 13.72
C ASP A 434 -9.87 -31.48 12.83
N GLY A 435 -9.89 -30.14 12.74
CA GLY A 435 -10.86 -29.31 12.01
C GLY A 435 -11.68 -28.38 12.92
N PHE A 436 -11.62 -27.07 12.69
CA PHE A 436 -12.33 -26.07 13.50
C PHE A 436 -13.84 -26.08 13.23
N THR A 437 -14.63 -26.00 14.30
CA THR A 437 -16.09 -25.78 14.26
C THR A 437 -16.50 -25.00 15.51
N PHE A 438 -17.54 -24.19 15.41
CA PHE A 438 -18.17 -23.58 16.57
C PHE A 438 -18.83 -24.65 17.45
N THR A 439 -18.98 -24.37 18.74
CA THR A 439 -19.54 -25.30 19.74
C THR A 439 -20.85 -24.78 20.36
N GLY A 440 -21.20 -23.53 20.13
CA GLY A 440 -22.45 -22.88 20.51
C GLY A 440 -22.93 -21.87 19.47
N PRO A 441 -24.12 -21.30 19.66
CA PRO A 441 -24.62 -20.21 18.82
C PRO A 441 -23.88 -18.90 19.09
N VAL A 442 -23.89 -17.99 18.11
CA VAL A 442 -23.51 -16.59 18.32
C VAL A 442 -24.69 -15.76 18.84
N VAL A 443 -25.91 -16.11 18.43
CA VAL A 443 -27.19 -15.48 18.80
C VAL A 443 -28.31 -16.53 18.73
N ASP A 444 -29.43 -16.33 19.42
CA ASP A 444 -30.62 -17.15 19.18
C ASP A 444 -31.21 -16.81 17.79
N ALA A 445 -31.43 -17.81 16.94
CA ALA A 445 -31.96 -17.59 15.59
C ALA A 445 -33.40 -17.05 15.61
N ASP A 446 -34.18 -17.33 16.66
CA ASP A 446 -35.52 -16.76 16.86
C ASP A 446 -35.47 -15.23 17.17
N ASP A 447 -34.29 -14.67 17.48
CA ASP A 447 -34.05 -13.25 17.77
C ASP A 447 -33.47 -12.46 16.56
N VAL A 448 -33.33 -13.10 15.40
CA VAL A 448 -32.79 -12.53 14.15
C VAL A 448 -33.84 -12.57 13.04
N GLU A 449 -33.96 -11.51 12.25
CA GLU A 449 -34.89 -11.42 11.12
C GLU A 449 -34.28 -11.94 9.81
N SER A 450 -33.03 -11.55 9.53
CA SER A 450 -32.29 -11.94 8.33
C SER A 450 -30.78 -11.86 8.55
N VAL A 451 -30.03 -12.58 7.71
CA VAL A 451 -28.58 -12.43 7.55
C VAL A 451 -28.32 -12.00 6.11
N MET A 452 -27.44 -11.03 5.91
CA MET A 452 -27.02 -10.57 4.59
C MET A 452 -25.51 -10.36 4.52
N PHE A 453 -24.97 -10.36 3.31
CA PHE A 453 -23.57 -10.08 3.03
C PHE A 453 -23.47 -8.86 2.13
N HIS A 454 -23.38 -7.69 2.74
CA HIS A 454 -23.48 -6.38 2.09
C HIS A 454 -22.52 -5.41 2.80
N PRO A 455 -21.87 -4.46 2.10
CA PRO A 455 -20.88 -3.58 2.75
C PRO A 455 -21.54 -2.50 3.64
N GLY A 456 -22.87 -2.42 3.64
CA GLY A 456 -23.63 -1.53 4.50
C GLY A 456 -23.50 -0.08 4.04
N GLY A 457 -22.94 0.76 4.90
CA GLY A 457 -22.55 2.14 4.56
C GLY A 457 -21.19 2.27 3.88
N HIS A 458 -20.44 1.15 3.78
CA HIS A 458 -19.12 1.11 3.16
C HIS A 458 -19.19 0.88 1.65
N VAL A 459 -18.16 1.32 0.93
CA VAL A 459 -17.96 1.01 -0.50
C VAL A 459 -17.34 -0.37 -0.67
N THR A 460 -16.55 -0.82 0.30
CA THR A 460 -15.82 -2.09 0.27
C THR A 460 -16.25 -3.08 1.33
N PRO A 461 -16.05 -4.38 1.07
CA PRO A 461 -16.28 -5.40 2.08
C PRO A 461 -15.19 -5.36 3.18
N HIS A 462 -15.60 -5.47 4.45
CA HIS A 462 -14.75 -5.49 5.64
C HIS A 462 -14.79 -6.86 6.36
N ASP A 463 -13.84 -7.18 7.25
CA ASP A 463 -13.63 -8.51 7.89
C ASP A 463 -14.85 -9.10 8.65
N HIS A 464 -15.95 -8.35 8.78
CA HIS A 464 -17.16 -8.70 9.53
C HIS A 464 -18.45 -8.81 8.69
N MET A 465 -18.34 -8.96 7.35
CA MET A 465 -19.44 -8.90 6.35
C MET A 465 -20.81 -9.55 6.64
N ALA A 466 -20.95 -10.54 7.53
CA ALA A 466 -22.28 -11.07 7.80
C ALA A 466 -23.01 -10.11 8.74
N TYR A 467 -23.89 -9.28 8.18
CA TYR A 467 -24.79 -8.43 8.95
C TYR A 467 -26.03 -9.22 9.36
N TRP A 468 -26.38 -9.16 10.64
CA TRP A 468 -27.51 -9.86 11.26
C TRP A 468 -28.55 -8.83 11.70
N SER A 469 -29.68 -8.77 11.00
CA SER A 469 -30.79 -7.88 11.34
C SER A 469 -31.53 -8.39 12.58
N THR A 470 -31.74 -7.53 13.59
CA THR A 470 -32.43 -7.88 14.84
C THR A 470 -33.81 -7.23 14.99
N GLY A 471 -34.44 -6.87 13.88
CA GLY A 471 -35.89 -6.63 13.76
C GLY A 471 -36.35 -5.18 13.59
N GLU A 472 -37.49 -4.99 12.90
CA GLU A 472 -38.32 -3.78 12.74
C GLU A 472 -37.64 -2.45 13.17
N PRO A 473 -37.04 -1.63 12.26
CA PRO A 473 -36.53 -0.32 12.64
C PRO A 473 -37.65 0.54 13.23
N THR A 474 -37.51 0.86 14.51
CA THR A 474 -38.60 1.40 15.33
C THR A 474 -38.96 2.87 15.05
N ASP A 475 -38.20 3.55 14.18
CA ASP A 475 -38.44 4.93 13.77
C ASP A 475 -38.44 5.09 12.23
N PRO A 476 -39.53 5.56 11.60
CA PRO A 476 -39.57 5.86 10.16
C PRO A 476 -38.88 7.20 9.79
N SER A 477 -38.23 7.88 10.74
CA SER A 477 -37.59 9.20 10.52
C SER A 477 -36.13 9.13 10.05
N GLY A 478 -35.56 7.93 9.91
CA GLY A 478 -34.19 7.73 9.41
C GLY A 478 -33.46 6.67 10.21
N PHE A 479 -32.82 7.10 11.31
CA PHE A 479 -31.86 6.27 12.05
C PHE A 479 -32.46 4.99 12.63
N LEU A 480 -31.99 3.84 12.14
CA LEU A 480 -32.51 2.50 12.42
C LEU A 480 -32.23 2.06 13.87
N ARG A 481 -33.27 1.65 14.60
CA ARG A 481 -33.16 1.08 15.95
C ARG A 481 -33.94 -0.22 16.08
N SER A 482 -33.26 -1.29 16.47
CA SER A 482 -33.82 -2.63 16.68
C SER A 482 -33.82 -3.04 18.16
N LYS A 483 -34.28 -4.27 18.43
CA LYS A 483 -34.10 -4.91 19.72
C LYS A 483 -32.62 -5.27 19.91
N GLN A 484 -32.06 -4.88 21.07
CA GLN A 484 -30.78 -5.42 21.55
C GLN A 484 -30.94 -6.91 21.90
N VAL A 485 -30.19 -7.78 21.23
CA VAL A 485 -30.21 -9.25 21.44
C VAL A 485 -28.90 -9.70 22.07
N GLN A 486 -28.94 -10.74 22.91
CA GLN A 486 -27.74 -11.22 23.61
C GLN A 486 -26.86 -12.03 22.66
N LEU A 487 -25.60 -11.62 22.52
CA LEU A 487 -24.58 -12.36 21.77
C LEU A 487 -23.73 -13.21 22.71
N THR A 488 -23.38 -14.42 22.29
CA THR A 488 -22.63 -15.41 23.07
C THR A 488 -21.38 -15.89 22.36
N ALA A 489 -20.35 -16.26 23.12
CA ALA A 489 -19.12 -16.82 22.57
C ALA A 489 -19.41 -18.17 21.87
N PRO A 490 -19.26 -18.29 20.54
CA PRO A 490 -19.62 -19.51 19.82
C PRO A 490 -18.57 -20.62 19.98
N ALA A 491 -17.37 -20.30 20.48
CA ALA A 491 -16.32 -21.22 20.88
C ALA A 491 -15.51 -20.63 22.04
N ASP A 492 -14.59 -21.41 22.62
CA ASP A 492 -13.65 -20.91 23.65
C ASP A 492 -12.73 -19.85 23.01
N VAL A 493 -12.56 -18.71 23.67
CA VAL A 493 -11.69 -17.59 23.25
C VAL A 493 -10.44 -17.59 24.11
N PHE A 494 -9.27 -17.34 23.51
CA PHE A 494 -7.98 -17.24 24.22
C PHE A 494 -7.40 -15.83 24.26
N ALA A 495 -7.72 -15.00 23.28
CA ALA A 495 -7.40 -13.58 23.26
C ALA A 495 -8.56 -12.79 22.65
N MET A 496 -8.82 -11.60 23.18
CA MET A 496 -9.85 -10.69 22.70
C MET A 496 -9.26 -9.29 22.57
N ASP A 497 -9.37 -8.73 21.38
CA ASP A 497 -9.29 -7.28 21.21
C ASP A 497 -10.69 -6.72 21.40
N LEU A 498 -10.87 -5.80 22.35
CA LEU A 498 -12.15 -5.16 22.62
C LEU A 498 -11.96 -3.66 22.62
N GLY A 499 -12.86 -2.95 21.96
CA GLY A 499 -12.89 -1.49 22.00
C GLY A 499 -14.29 -0.90 21.84
N TRP A 500 -14.35 0.41 22.01
CA TRP A 500 -15.52 1.24 21.78
C TRP A 500 -15.14 2.61 21.23
N GLU A 501 -16.12 3.23 20.58
CA GLU A 501 -16.05 4.59 20.03
C GLU A 501 -17.34 5.34 20.38
N GLN A 502 -17.22 6.62 20.71
CA GLN A 502 -18.36 7.54 20.85
C GLN A 502 -18.72 8.08 19.47
N ARG A 503 -19.72 7.50 18.84
CA ARG A 503 -20.19 7.82 17.48
C ARG A 503 -21.27 8.90 17.49
N THR A 504 -21.44 9.58 16.37
CA THR A 504 -22.53 10.55 16.09
C THR A 504 -23.49 9.98 15.06
N ASN A 505 -24.77 10.35 15.15
CA ASN A 505 -25.73 10.13 14.08
C ASN A 505 -25.99 11.42 13.27
N GLU A 506 -26.80 11.30 12.20
CA GLU A 506 -27.20 12.41 11.33
C GLU A 506 -28.02 13.52 12.05
N GLU A 507 -28.54 13.25 13.24
CA GLU A 507 -29.31 14.19 14.07
C GLU A 507 -28.45 14.89 15.15
N GLU A 508 -27.11 14.73 15.10
CA GLU A 508 -26.11 15.23 16.08
C GLU A 508 -26.17 14.57 17.48
N ASP A 509 -26.97 13.53 17.69
CA ASP A 509 -26.98 12.74 18.93
C ASP A 509 -25.78 11.77 18.96
N THR A 510 -25.09 11.69 20.12
CA THR A 510 -23.96 10.77 20.33
C THR A 510 -24.36 9.47 21.02
N TYR A 511 -23.64 8.38 20.70
CA TYR A 511 -23.86 7.05 21.26
C TYR A 511 -22.55 6.24 21.32
N LEU A 512 -22.42 5.39 22.34
CA LEU A 512 -21.33 4.42 22.43
C LEU A 512 -21.64 3.20 21.56
N GLU A 513 -20.66 2.78 20.76
CA GLU A 513 -20.68 1.53 20.01
C GLU A 513 -19.38 0.76 20.25
N TRP A 514 -19.48 -0.56 20.37
CA TRP A 514 -18.35 -1.46 20.60
C TRP A 514 -18.03 -2.29 19.36
N GLY A 515 -16.79 -2.73 19.28
CA GLY A 515 -16.31 -3.74 18.33
C GLY A 515 -15.30 -4.68 18.99
N ALA A 516 -15.24 -5.92 18.54
CA ALA A 516 -14.35 -6.93 19.13
C ALA A 516 -13.78 -7.90 18.10
N SER A 517 -12.52 -8.31 18.30
CA SER A 517 -11.88 -9.40 17.56
C SER A 517 -11.58 -10.55 18.53
N LEU A 518 -12.09 -11.75 18.25
CA LEU A 518 -12.02 -12.92 19.13
C LEU A 518 -11.13 -14.00 18.51
N THR A 519 -10.03 -14.34 19.17
CA THR A 519 -9.13 -15.42 18.76
C THR A 519 -9.56 -16.73 19.42
N PHE A 520 -10.07 -17.69 18.65
CA PHE A 520 -10.55 -18.99 19.16
C PHE A 520 -9.47 -20.06 19.20
N CYS A 521 -8.56 -20.05 18.25
CA CYS A 521 -7.42 -20.96 18.16
C CYS A 521 -6.46 -20.45 17.07
N ASP A 522 -5.31 -21.10 16.92
CA ASP A 522 -4.31 -20.76 15.91
C ASP A 522 -4.93 -20.70 14.50
N GLY A 523 -4.82 -19.54 13.86
CA GLY A 523 -5.38 -19.28 12.54
C GLY A 523 -6.89 -18.94 12.45
N HIS A 524 -7.64 -18.85 13.55
CA HIS A 524 -9.09 -18.58 13.51
C HIS A 524 -9.50 -17.39 14.39
N ILE A 525 -9.93 -16.31 13.74
CA ILE A 525 -10.33 -15.05 14.39
C ILE A 525 -11.72 -14.65 13.89
N ALA A 526 -12.68 -14.44 14.79
CA ALA A 526 -13.93 -13.76 14.44
C ALA A 526 -13.86 -12.27 14.74
N MET A 527 -14.64 -11.49 14.02
CA MET A 527 -14.83 -10.06 14.27
C MET A 527 -16.31 -9.74 14.48
N PHE A 528 -16.58 -8.84 15.41
CA PHE A 528 -17.89 -8.31 15.76
C PHE A 528 -17.88 -6.79 15.58
N GLY A 529 -18.82 -6.30 14.77
CA GLY A 529 -19.13 -4.88 14.56
C GLY A 529 -20.55 -4.56 15.02
N HIS A 530 -20.86 -3.27 15.19
CA HIS A 530 -22.16 -2.78 15.64
C HIS A 530 -22.70 -3.49 16.91
N VAL A 531 -21.84 -3.70 17.92
CA VAL A 531 -22.23 -4.32 19.20
C VAL A 531 -22.35 -3.30 20.34
N GLY A 532 -23.17 -3.64 21.33
CA GLY A 532 -23.43 -2.83 22.52
C GLY A 532 -22.48 -3.13 23.68
N GLN A 533 -22.81 -2.62 24.85
CA GLN A 533 -21.97 -2.72 26.04
C GLN A 533 -21.64 -4.20 26.41
N PRO A 534 -20.37 -4.53 26.67
CA PRO A 534 -19.92 -5.79 27.27
C PRO A 534 -20.69 -6.12 28.55
N THR A 535 -20.96 -7.41 28.77
CA THR A 535 -21.59 -7.86 30.02
C THR A 535 -20.64 -7.73 31.22
N ASP A 536 -21.21 -7.63 32.43
CA ASP A 536 -20.43 -7.72 33.68
C ASP A 536 -19.59 -9.01 33.75
N GLU A 537 -20.08 -10.13 33.18
CA GLU A 537 -19.36 -11.41 33.14
C GLU A 537 -18.11 -11.31 32.24
N LEU A 538 -18.26 -10.76 31.03
CA LEU A 538 -17.14 -10.56 30.11
C LEU A 538 -16.13 -9.57 30.72
N LEU A 539 -16.59 -8.46 31.30
CA LEU A 539 -15.72 -7.48 31.94
C LEU A 539 -14.99 -8.07 33.15
N GLU A 540 -15.60 -8.93 33.96
CA GLU A 540 -14.90 -9.62 35.06
C GLU A 540 -13.79 -10.55 34.54
N ILE A 541 -14.05 -11.28 33.44
CA ILE A 541 -13.05 -12.15 32.79
C ILE A 541 -11.89 -11.33 32.21
N LEU A 542 -12.18 -10.26 31.46
CA LEU A 542 -11.16 -9.42 30.83
C LEU A 542 -10.31 -8.65 31.86
N ASN A 543 -10.92 -8.13 32.93
CA ASN A 543 -10.18 -7.48 34.03
C ASN A 543 -9.28 -8.46 34.82
N ALA A 544 -9.52 -9.76 34.73
CA ALA A 544 -8.66 -10.81 35.29
C ALA A 544 -7.63 -11.36 34.28
N GLY A 545 -7.72 -10.96 33.00
CA GLY A 545 -6.82 -11.36 31.93
C GLY A 545 -5.46 -10.64 31.97
N VAL A 546 -4.60 -10.97 31.00
CA VAL A 546 -3.31 -10.31 30.81
C VAL A 546 -3.43 -9.31 29.66
N LEU A 547 -3.20 -8.03 29.94
CA LEU A 547 -3.10 -6.99 28.91
C LEU A 547 -1.89 -7.29 28.02
N LEU A 548 -2.14 -7.51 26.73
CA LEU A 548 -1.11 -7.69 25.71
C LEU A 548 -0.68 -6.34 25.14
N GLU A 549 -1.66 -5.48 24.85
CA GLU A 549 -1.45 -4.17 24.22
C GLU A 549 -2.59 -3.19 24.57
N SER A 550 -2.24 -1.91 24.71
CA SER A 550 -3.19 -0.80 24.78
C SER A 550 -3.05 0.02 23.50
N MET A 551 -4.09 0.04 22.67
CA MET A 551 -4.13 0.82 21.42
C MET A 551 -4.76 2.22 21.63
N SER A 552 -4.93 2.62 22.89
CA SER A 552 -5.36 3.96 23.31
C SER A 552 -4.30 4.62 24.18
N ASP A 553 -4.08 5.93 23.98
CA ASP A 553 -3.20 6.78 24.78
C ASP A 553 -3.56 6.78 26.28
N ASP A 554 -4.83 6.50 26.60
CA ASP A 554 -5.29 6.36 27.98
C ASP A 554 -4.97 4.98 28.57
N SER A 555 -3.92 4.95 29.40
CA SER A 555 -3.56 3.78 30.21
C SER A 555 -4.64 3.33 31.19
N ASP A 556 -5.53 4.24 31.63
CA ASP A 556 -6.60 3.99 32.60
C ASP A 556 -7.97 3.67 31.94
N CYS A 557 -8.03 3.55 30.60
CA CYS A 557 -9.25 3.30 29.82
C CYS A 557 -10.26 2.32 30.47
N ASN A 558 -11.55 2.66 30.39
CA ASN A 558 -12.65 1.78 30.76
C ASN A 558 -13.24 1.04 29.55
N LEU A 559 -13.07 -0.27 29.45
CA LEU A 559 -13.71 -1.09 28.40
C LEU A 559 -15.24 -1.16 28.51
N GLY A 560 -15.79 -0.81 29.68
CA GLY A 560 -17.24 -0.63 29.88
C GLY A 560 -17.83 0.64 29.25
N GLY A 561 -17.04 1.46 28.55
CA GLY A 561 -17.47 2.70 27.90
C GLY A 561 -17.35 3.96 28.79
N ASP A 562 -17.35 5.13 28.15
CA ASP A 562 -17.53 6.42 28.84
C ASP A 562 -18.54 7.31 28.08
N GLU A 563 -19.75 7.46 28.63
CA GLU A 563 -20.80 8.32 28.06
C GLU A 563 -20.41 9.81 28.04
N ALA A 564 -19.37 10.21 28.79
CA ALA A 564 -18.87 11.58 28.82
C ALA A 564 -17.78 11.87 27.77
N ALA A 565 -17.34 10.85 27.02
CA ALA A 565 -16.40 11.00 25.92
C ALA A 565 -16.95 11.90 24.81
N ALA A 566 -16.06 12.62 24.13
CA ALA A 566 -16.41 13.41 22.94
C ALA A 566 -16.60 12.52 21.71
N ALA A 567 -17.33 13.01 20.71
CA ALA A 567 -17.50 12.31 19.45
C ALA A 567 -16.14 12.01 18.77
N GLY A 568 -15.92 10.76 18.35
CA GLY A 568 -14.66 10.27 17.81
C GLY A 568 -13.61 9.87 18.86
N GLU A 569 -13.86 10.08 20.16
CA GLU A 569 -13.06 9.46 21.21
C GLU A 569 -13.44 7.99 21.40
N GLY A 570 -12.47 7.16 21.78
CA GLY A 570 -12.68 5.74 21.98
C GLY A 570 -11.54 5.10 22.77
N CYS A 571 -11.66 3.80 23.02
CA CYS A 571 -10.59 2.98 23.56
C CYS A 571 -10.57 1.60 22.91
N ARG A 572 -9.38 1.02 22.75
CA ARG A 572 -9.21 -0.39 22.36
C ARG A 572 -8.05 -1.04 23.14
N ARG A 573 -8.27 -2.27 23.63
CA ARG A 573 -7.25 -3.08 24.33
C ARG A 573 -7.22 -4.50 23.78
N SER A 574 -6.02 -5.09 23.74
CA SER A 574 -5.78 -6.50 23.44
C SER A 574 -5.52 -7.27 24.74
N ILE A 575 -6.31 -8.30 25.02
CA ILE A 575 -6.29 -9.02 26.31
C ILE A 575 -6.23 -10.53 26.07
N GLU A 576 -5.21 -11.20 26.62
CA GLU A 576 -5.19 -12.65 26.79
C GLU A 576 -6.12 -13.03 27.95
N ALA A 577 -7.23 -13.68 27.63
CA ALA A 577 -8.20 -14.15 28.60
C ALA A 577 -8.92 -15.39 28.07
N SER A 578 -9.11 -16.40 28.92
CA SER A 578 -9.93 -17.57 28.61
C SER A 578 -11.41 -17.24 28.81
N VAL A 579 -12.12 -16.90 27.73
CA VAL A 579 -13.58 -16.73 27.73
C VAL A 579 -14.21 -18.05 27.28
N PRO A 580 -14.94 -18.78 28.14
CA PRO A 580 -15.54 -20.07 27.75
C PRO A 580 -16.62 -19.93 26.67
N ALA A 581 -16.77 -20.96 25.84
CA ALA A 581 -17.89 -21.10 24.93
C ALA A 581 -19.24 -20.98 25.68
N GLY A 582 -20.14 -20.17 25.15
CA GLY A 582 -21.44 -19.87 25.75
C GLY A 582 -21.44 -18.77 26.81
N THR A 583 -20.31 -18.15 27.15
CA THR A 583 -20.31 -16.90 27.95
C THR A 583 -21.03 -15.78 27.19
N ALA A 584 -21.83 -15.00 27.91
CA ALA A 584 -22.54 -13.84 27.38
C ALA A 584 -21.55 -12.69 27.13
N LEU A 585 -21.38 -12.28 25.86
CA LEU A 585 -20.33 -11.31 25.47
C LEU A 585 -20.80 -9.86 25.66
N PHE A 586 -21.71 -9.45 24.80
CA PHE A 586 -22.32 -8.13 24.69
C PHE A 586 -23.71 -8.33 24.07
N HIS A 587 -24.51 -7.27 23.95
CA HIS A 587 -25.69 -7.32 23.09
C HIS A 587 -25.36 -6.80 21.69
N SER A 588 -26.23 -6.97 20.69
CA SER A 588 -26.22 -6.09 19.51
C SER A 588 -26.36 -4.63 19.95
N SER A 589 -25.85 -3.66 19.19
CA SER A 589 -25.91 -2.24 19.62
C SER A 589 -27.36 -1.76 19.75
N GLY A 590 -28.28 -2.29 18.94
CA GLY A 590 -29.65 -1.80 18.81
C GLY A 590 -29.74 -0.46 18.08
N MET A 591 -28.59 0.06 17.63
CA MET A 591 -28.43 1.01 16.53
C MET A 591 -28.30 0.19 15.23
N THR A 592 -28.23 0.84 14.06
CA THR A 592 -28.17 0.24 12.69
C THR A 592 -29.24 -0.80 12.33
N SER A 593 -30.12 -1.17 13.27
CA SER A 593 -31.01 -2.34 13.30
C SER A 593 -30.38 -3.74 13.44
N GLY A 594 -29.07 -3.89 13.72
CA GLY A 594 -28.42 -5.21 13.72
C GLY A 594 -27.08 -5.33 14.47
N PHE A 595 -26.26 -6.30 14.06
CA PHE A 595 -24.85 -6.48 14.43
C PHE A 595 -24.08 -7.23 13.33
N ASP A 596 -22.76 -7.12 13.32
CA ASP A 596 -21.90 -7.80 12.34
C ASP A 596 -21.15 -8.98 12.95
N PHE A 597 -20.90 -10.02 12.15
CA PHE A 597 -20.11 -11.19 12.55
C PHE A 597 -19.37 -11.81 11.36
N GLY A 598 -18.05 -11.74 11.36
CA GLY A 598 -17.19 -12.40 10.36
C GLY A 598 -16.23 -13.41 10.96
N LEU A 599 -15.59 -14.20 10.09
CA LEU A 599 -14.54 -15.16 10.43
C LEU A 599 -13.42 -15.07 9.39
N SER A 600 -12.19 -14.84 9.87
CA SER A 600 -10.98 -14.75 9.06
C SER A 600 -10.04 -15.93 9.32
N LEU A 601 -9.50 -16.51 8.24
CA LEU A 601 -8.53 -17.61 8.29
C LEU A 601 -7.11 -17.08 8.14
N VAL A 602 -6.36 -17.13 9.24
CA VAL A 602 -4.97 -16.70 9.31
C VAL A 602 -4.03 -17.91 9.23
N GLY A 603 -2.87 -17.76 8.61
CA GLY A 603 -1.87 -18.83 8.46
C GLY A 603 -2.01 -19.69 7.20
N LEU A 604 -2.93 -19.36 6.29
CA LEU A 604 -3.09 -20.05 5.00
C LEU A 604 -2.41 -19.28 3.87
N THR A 605 -1.70 -20.00 3.00
CA THR A 605 -1.18 -19.45 1.74
C THR A 605 -2.30 -19.07 0.78
N VAL A 606 -1.97 -18.31 -0.27
CA VAL A 606 -2.90 -17.94 -1.35
C VAL A 606 -3.61 -19.16 -1.93
N ASP A 607 -2.83 -20.19 -2.30
CA ASP A 607 -3.35 -21.41 -2.92
C ASP A 607 -4.26 -22.17 -1.94
N GLU A 608 -3.84 -22.33 -0.67
CA GLU A 608 -4.64 -23.02 0.35
C GLU A 608 -5.94 -22.29 0.68
N LEU A 609 -5.92 -20.94 0.68
CA LEU A 609 -7.10 -20.11 0.89
C LEU A 609 -8.03 -20.15 -0.33
N THR A 610 -7.49 -20.05 -1.55
CA THR A 610 -8.27 -20.12 -2.80
C THR A 610 -8.87 -21.50 -3.04
N GLU A 611 -8.21 -22.57 -2.60
CA GLU A 611 -8.78 -23.94 -2.59
C GLU A 611 -9.77 -24.19 -1.44
N HIS A 612 -9.90 -23.28 -0.46
CA HIS A 612 -10.77 -23.48 0.69
C HIS A 612 -12.26 -23.33 0.32
N PRO A 613 -13.14 -24.31 0.60
CA PRO A 613 -14.52 -24.33 0.08
C PRO A 613 -15.42 -23.19 0.58
N SER A 614 -15.08 -22.56 1.72
CA SER A 614 -15.79 -21.41 2.28
C SER A 614 -15.22 -20.04 1.85
N TYR A 615 -14.14 -20.03 1.05
CA TYR A 615 -13.49 -18.82 0.55
C TYR A 615 -13.94 -18.49 -0.88
N GLY A 616 -13.95 -17.20 -1.24
CA GLY A 616 -14.22 -16.75 -2.60
C GLY A 616 -14.16 -15.22 -2.79
N PHE A 617 -13.47 -14.51 -1.89
CA PHE A 617 -13.60 -13.06 -1.71
C PHE A 617 -12.86 -12.27 -2.79
N SER A 618 -11.64 -12.70 -3.12
CA SER A 618 -10.84 -12.15 -4.20
C SER A 618 -9.89 -13.22 -4.72
N ILE A 619 -9.58 -13.21 -6.02
CA ILE A 619 -8.49 -14.01 -6.57
C ILE A 619 -7.10 -13.50 -6.14
N MET A 620 -7.00 -12.27 -5.62
CA MET A 620 -5.78 -11.67 -5.05
C MET A 620 -6.03 -11.35 -3.56
N PRO A 621 -6.09 -12.36 -2.68
CA PRO A 621 -6.53 -12.21 -1.28
C PRO A 621 -5.74 -11.21 -0.44
N TRP A 622 -4.51 -10.87 -0.83
CA TRP A 622 -3.65 -9.95 -0.10
C TRP A 622 -3.89 -8.47 -0.40
N ARG A 623 -4.73 -8.12 -1.39
CA ARG A 623 -5.03 -6.71 -1.71
C ARG A 623 -5.91 -6.02 -0.69
N SER A 624 -6.61 -6.82 0.11
CA SER A 624 -7.58 -6.37 1.08
C SER A 624 -7.23 -6.93 2.45
N GLY A 625 -7.37 -6.12 3.50
CA GLY A 625 -7.29 -6.59 4.88
C GLY A 625 -8.29 -7.73 5.13
N SER A 626 -9.44 -7.67 4.45
CA SER A 626 -10.56 -8.61 4.50
C SER A 626 -10.44 -9.79 3.54
N GLY A 627 -9.41 -9.83 2.69
CA GLY A 627 -9.22 -10.92 1.72
C GLY A 627 -8.83 -12.27 2.30
N LYS A 628 -8.78 -12.38 3.64
CA LYS A 628 -8.69 -13.62 4.43
C LYS A 628 -10.03 -14.09 5.02
N SER A 629 -11.13 -13.40 4.74
CA SER A 629 -12.48 -13.70 5.26
C SER A 629 -13.09 -14.94 4.58
N VAL A 630 -13.82 -15.74 5.35
CA VAL A 630 -14.62 -16.88 4.87
C VAL A 630 -16.05 -16.78 5.39
N CYS A 631 -17.00 -17.51 4.78
CA CYS A 631 -18.36 -17.54 5.31
C CYS A 631 -18.37 -18.16 6.73
N PRO A 632 -18.77 -17.42 7.79
CA PRO A 632 -18.78 -17.95 9.15
C PRO A 632 -19.87 -19.00 9.37
N LEU A 633 -20.93 -18.99 8.56
CA LEU A 633 -22.08 -19.90 8.74
C LEU A 633 -21.71 -21.38 8.51
N ASP A 634 -20.75 -21.65 7.63
CA ASP A 634 -20.25 -23.01 7.34
C ASP A 634 -19.61 -23.70 8.55
N TYR A 635 -19.16 -22.93 9.55
CA TYR A 635 -18.43 -23.43 10.71
C TYR A 635 -19.33 -23.79 11.90
N PHE A 636 -20.62 -23.45 11.86
CA PHE A 636 -21.56 -23.91 12.88
C PHE A 636 -21.94 -25.39 12.66
N PRO A 637 -22.12 -26.17 13.74
CA PRO A 637 -22.71 -27.49 13.65
C PRO A 637 -24.24 -27.40 13.61
N GLU A 638 -24.87 -28.50 13.20
CA GLU A 638 -26.33 -28.64 13.26
C GLU A 638 -26.84 -28.63 14.72
N PRO A 639 -27.97 -27.95 15.02
CA PRO A 639 -28.94 -27.38 14.06
C PRO A 639 -28.61 -25.95 13.60
N TRP A 640 -27.70 -25.24 14.29
CA TRP A 640 -27.48 -23.81 14.08
C TRP A 640 -27.06 -23.46 12.65
N ASN A 641 -26.31 -24.33 11.97
CA ASN A 641 -26.01 -24.15 10.55
C ASN A 641 -27.28 -24.07 9.67
N SER A 642 -28.18 -25.05 9.78
CA SER A 642 -29.46 -25.01 9.07
C SER A 642 -30.34 -23.83 9.48
N ASP A 643 -30.37 -23.51 10.77
CA ASP A 643 -31.20 -22.42 11.30
C ASP A 643 -30.71 -21.04 10.80
N TYR A 644 -29.39 -20.79 10.78
CA TYR A 644 -28.84 -19.54 10.27
C TYR A 644 -28.82 -19.43 8.74
N LEU A 645 -28.53 -20.52 8.02
CA LEU A 645 -28.61 -20.51 6.55
C LEU A 645 -30.04 -20.25 6.05
N ALA A 646 -31.06 -20.54 6.86
CA ALA A 646 -32.46 -20.20 6.57
C ALA A 646 -32.80 -18.71 6.74
N LEU A 647 -31.89 -17.90 7.30
CA LEU A 647 -32.01 -16.44 7.42
C LEU A 647 -31.44 -15.68 6.21
N LEU A 648 -30.74 -16.36 5.30
CA LEU A 648 -30.30 -15.78 4.02
C LEU A 648 -31.48 -15.68 3.04
N ALA A 649 -31.65 -14.51 2.41
CA ALA A 649 -32.76 -14.27 1.49
C ALA A 649 -32.56 -14.94 0.12
N SER A 650 -31.52 -14.53 -0.62
CA SER A 650 -31.22 -15.08 -1.95
C SER A 650 -29.74 -15.45 -2.18
N ASP A 651 -28.86 -15.00 -1.29
CA ASP A 651 -27.41 -15.25 -1.29
C ASP A 651 -26.99 -16.65 -0.84
N ARG A 652 -25.67 -16.89 -0.92
CA ARG A 652 -25.01 -18.13 -0.50
C ARG A 652 -23.92 -17.90 0.54
N CYS A 653 -23.68 -18.95 1.32
CA CYS A 653 -22.43 -19.22 2.02
C CYS A 653 -21.41 -19.88 1.05
N GLY A 654 -20.39 -20.59 1.54
CA GLY A 654 -19.21 -21.03 0.78
C GLY A 654 -19.43 -21.52 -0.68
N PRO A 655 -18.67 -20.99 -1.67
CA PRO A 655 -17.59 -20.00 -1.59
C PRO A 655 -18.10 -18.56 -1.35
N PHE A 656 -17.37 -17.76 -0.56
CA PHE A 656 -17.88 -16.48 -0.05
C PHE A 656 -17.35 -15.22 -0.76
N ASN A 657 -18.27 -14.36 -1.20
CA ASN A 657 -18.02 -13.02 -1.76
C ASN A 657 -17.25 -12.90 -3.07
N GLN A 658 -17.65 -13.80 -3.96
CA GLN A 658 -18.19 -13.35 -5.24
C GLN A 658 -17.20 -12.66 -6.19
N ASP A 659 -15.92 -12.99 -6.09
CA ASP A 659 -15.00 -12.82 -7.21
C ASP A 659 -15.10 -14.04 -8.14
N VAL A 660 -15.44 -13.81 -9.41
CA VAL A 660 -15.52 -14.85 -10.45
C VAL A 660 -14.45 -14.59 -11.50
N PRO A 661 -13.38 -15.42 -11.60
CA PRO A 661 -12.29 -15.25 -12.56
C PRO A 661 -12.78 -15.06 -14.00
N GLU A 662 -12.07 -14.22 -14.78
CA GLU A 662 -12.37 -13.91 -16.19
C GLU A 662 -13.70 -13.14 -16.43
N THR A 663 -14.33 -12.57 -15.38
CA THR A 663 -15.59 -11.80 -15.47
C THR A 663 -15.48 -10.40 -14.84
N ALA A 664 -16.54 -9.60 -14.86
CA ALA A 664 -16.58 -8.33 -14.10
C ALA A 664 -16.94 -8.49 -12.61
N MET A 665 -17.44 -9.65 -12.17
CA MET A 665 -17.82 -9.91 -10.78
C MET A 665 -16.57 -10.10 -9.91
N GLY A 666 -16.40 -9.23 -8.91
CA GLY A 666 -15.20 -9.13 -8.08
C GLY A 666 -14.96 -7.70 -7.57
N LEU A 667 -13.92 -7.56 -6.74
CA LEU A 667 -13.42 -6.29 -6.19
C LEU A 667 -12.33 -5.71 -7.12
N TRP A 668 -12.38 -4.40 -7.38
CA TRP A 668 -11.51 -3.75 -8.37
C TRP A 668 -10.92 -2.44 -7.85
N PHE A 669 -9.59 -2.33 -7.84
CA PHE A 669 -8.79 -1.24 -7.29
C PHE A 669 -8.31 -0.26 -8.38
N PRO A 670 -7.89 0.98 -8.07
CA PRO A 670 -7.51 1.95 -9.09
C PRO A 670 -6.09 1.70 -9.67
N SER A 671 -5.32 0.80 -9.05
CA SER A 671 -3.98 0.40 -9.43
C SER A 671 -3.90 -1.11 -9.73
N PRO A 672 -2.98 -1.58 -10.59
CA PRO A 672 -2.77 -3.01 -10.83
C PRO A 672 -2.37 -3.78 -9.57
N SER A 673 -2.71 -5.07 -9.53
CA SER A 673 -2.14 -6.02 -8.58
C SER A 673 -0.63 -6.20 -8.74
N LEU A 674 0.05 -6.46 -7.63
CA LEU A 674 1.39 -7.04 -7.61
C LEU A 674 1.32 -8.54 -7.97
N ASP A 675 2.34 -9.06 -8.64
CA ASP A 675 2.47 -10.50 -8.97
C ASP A 675 2.66 -11.41 -7.73
N GLN A 676 2.92 -10.82 -6.56
CA GLN A 676 3.10 -11.49 -5.27
C GLN A 676 2.45 -10.65 -4.15
N PRO A 677 2.12 -11.26 -2.99
CA PRO A 677 1.66 -10.51 -1.83
C PRO A 677 2.65 -9.43 -1.39
N PRO A 678 2.18 -8.22 -1.02
CA PRO A 678 3.03 -7.21 -0.41
C PRO A 678 3.55 -7.71 0.94
N PRO A 679 4.73 -7.25 1.37
CA PRO A 679 5.26 -7.59 2.69
C PRO A 679 4.41 -7.00 3.83
N PRO A 680 4.38 -7.60 5.03
CA PRO A 680 3.52 -7.22 6.16
C PRO A 680 3.60 -5.78 6.69
N TRP A 681 4.58 -4.99 6.23
CA TRP A 681 4.78 -3.58 6.61
C TRP A 681 4.28 -2.59 5.55
N GLU A 682 3.84 -3.06 4.39
CA GLU A 682 3.17 -2.23 3.39
C GLU A 682 1.68 -2.10 3.77
N PRO A 683 1.11 -0.88 3.80
CA PRO A 683 -0.30 -0.71 4.12
C PRO A 683 -1.16 -1.23 2.97
N TRP A 684 -2.31 -1.82 3.30
CA TRP A 684 -3.33 -2.06 2.28
C TRP A 684 -3.72 -0.75 1.59
N PRO A 685 -4.05 -0.78 0.28
CA PRO A 685 -4.71 0.35 -0.39
C PRO A 685 -5.93 0.81 0.42
N ASN A 686 -6.31 2.08 0.32
CA ASN A 686 -7.49 2.58 1.02
C ASN A 686 -8.78 2.10 0.33
N GLU A 687 -9.12 0.84 0.57
CA GLU A 687 -10.16 0.08 -0.12
C GLU A 687 -11.46 0.89 -0.23
N GLU A 688 -11.85 1.49 0.89
CA GLU A 688 -13.07 2.26 1.14
C GLU A 688 -13.32 3.44 0.18
N PHE A 689 -12.26 4.10 -0.30
CA PHE A 689 -12.41 5.37 -1.03
C PHE A 689 -11.84 5.35 -2.45
N ASP A 690 -11.32 4.20 -2.90
CA ASP A 690 -10.57 4.10 -4.15
C ASP A 690 -11.02 2.95 -5.06
N SER A 691 -11.78 1.99 -4.56
CA SER A 691 -12.15 0.77 -5.28
C SER A 691 -13.65 0.67 -5.59
N ILE A 692 -14.01 -0.17 -6.56
CA ILE A 692 -15.40 -0.52 -6.88
C ILE A 692 -15.60 -2.02 -6.68
N TRP A 693 -16.80 -2.41 -6.21
CA TRP A 693 -17.14 -3.82 -6.00
C TRP A 693 -18.40 -4.20 -6.77
N LEU A 694 -18.32 -5.28 -7.55
CA LEU A 694 -19.40 -5.80 -8.39
C LEU A 694 -19.79 -7.20 -7.89
N PHE A 695 -20.96 -7.34 -7.27
CA PHE A 695 -21.44 -8.59 -6.64
C PHE A 695 -22.94 -8.85 -6.92
N ALA A 696 -23.49 -9.98 -6.45
CA ALA A 696 -24.94 -10.24 -6.53
C ALA A 696 -25.68 -9.55 -5.38
N TYR A 697 -26.94 -9.17 -5.61
CA TYR A 697 -27.73 -8.42 -4.64
C TYR A 697 -28.44 -9.35 -3.64
N HIS A 698 -28.27 -9.08 -2.35
CA HIS A 698 -28.55 -10.05 -1.29
C HIS A 698 -30.02 -10.49 -1.14
N ASP A 699 -30.96 -9.56 -1.35
CA ASP A 699 -32.40 -9.81 -1.19
C ASP A 699 -33.05 -10.42 -2.46
N ASP A 700 -32.44 -10.23 -3.64
CA ASP A 700 -33.03 -10.67 -4.92
C ASP A 700 -31.97 -11.15 -5.92
N SER A 701 -31.86 -12.48 -6.05
CA SER A 701 -31.01 -13.19 -7.02
C SER A 701 -31.19 -12.82 -8.51
N SER A 702 -32.24 -12.06 -8.87
CA SER A 702 -32.38 -11.49 -10.22
C SER A 702 -31.65 -10.15 -10.38
N LYS A 703 -31.01 -9.65 -9.33
CA LYS A 703 -30.30 -8.38 -9.28
C LYS A 703 -28.84 -8.55 -8.87
N HIS A 704 -28.03 -7.59 -9.29
CA HIS A 704 -26.62 -7.46 -8.95
C HIS A 704 -26.35 -6.00 -8.53
N GLU A 705 -25.29 -5.76 -7.75
CA GLU A 705 -24.99 -4.47 -7.14
C GLU A 705 -23.57 -4.00 -7.52
N LEU A 706 -23.39 -2.68 -7.58
CA LEU A 706 -22.14 -1.96 -7.86
C LEU A 706 -21.95 -0.90 -6.77
N THR A 707 -20.82 -0.92 -6.06
CA THR A 707 -20.43 0.16 -5.15
C THR A 707 -19.56 1.20 -5.87
N VAL A 708 -19.67 2.47 -5.48
CA VAL A 708 -18.97 3.61 -6.10
C VAL A 708 -18.34 4.54 -5.04
N PRO A 709 -17.01 4.75 -5.07
CA PRO A 709 -16.29 5.53 -4.04
C PRO A 709 -16.26 7.04 -4.29
N ASP A 710 -16.35 7.49 -5.55
CA ASP A 710 -16.23 8.90 -5.93
C ASP A 710 -17.00 9.20 -7.23
N ASP A 711 -17.12 10.47 -7.59
CA ASP A 711 -17.81 10.91 -8.82
C ASP A 711 -16.90 11.08 -10.06
N SER A 712 -15.62 10.68 -9.96
CA SER A 712 -14.58 10.95 -10.97
C SER A 712 -14.91 10.35 -12.35
N PHE A 713 -15.47 9.14 -12.37
CA PHE A 713 -15.87 8.43 -13.57
C PHE A 713 -17.35 8.59 -13.93
N GLY A 714 -18.09 9.41 -13.16
CA GLY A 714 -19.36 9.95 -13.59
C GLY A 714 -20.63 9.25 -13.11
N LEU A 715 -20.52 8.37 -12.13
CA LEU A 715 -21.60 8.02 -11.19
C LEU A 715 -21.52 8.95 -9.96
N GLU A 716 -22.46 8.87 -9.03
CA GLU A 716 -22.34 9.54 -7.72
C GLU A 716 -21.89 8.53 -6.67
N TYR A 717 -21.34 8.98 -5.53
CA TYR A 717 -21.00 8.11 -4.40
C TYR A 717 -22.20 7.26 -3.94
N GLY A 718 -21.96 5.99 -3.63
CA GLY A 718 -22.94 5.08 -3.05
C GLY A 718 -23.12 3.80 -3.87
N ASN A 719 -24.24 3.11 -3.63
CA ASN A 719 -24.50 1.80 -4.23
C ASN A 719 -25.56 1.88 -5.33
N PHE A 720 -25.41 1.05 -6.36
CA PHE A 720 -26.29 0.97 -7.51
C PHE A 720 -26.69 -0.47 -7.82
N VAL A 721 -27.98 -0.71 -8.00
CA VAL A 721 -28.54 -2.03 -8.28
C VAL A 721 -28.94 -2.13 -9.75
N ILE A 722 -28.69 -3.29 -10.39
CA ILE A 722 -29.20 -3.64 -11.72
C ILE A 722 -30.23 -4.76 -11.66
N GLU A 723 -31.28 -4.68 -12.47
CA GLU A 723 -32.17 -5.81 -12.76
C GLU A 723 -31.64 -6.60 -13.97
N THR A 724 -31.20 -7.83 -13.77
CA THR A 724 -30.41 -8.60 -14.75
C THR A 724 -31.25 -9.28 -15.85
N ARG A 725 -30.65 -9.60 -17.01
CA ARG A 725 -31.36 -10.09 -18.22
C ARG A 725 -30.73 -11.32 -18.90
N ASP A 726 -31.59 -12.19 -19.50
CA ASP A 726 -31.24 -13.49 -20.10
C ASP A 726 -30.21 -13.44 -21.24
N GLU A 727 -30.41 -12.52 -22.18
CA GLU A 727 -29.62 -12.28 -23.40
C GLU A 727 -29.23 -10.78 -23.44
N GLU A 728 -28.46 -10.36 -24.45
CA GLU A 728 -28.02 -8.96 -24.69
C GLU A 728 -26.90 -8.45 -23.76
N THR A 729 -26.30 -7.32 -24.14
CA THR A 729 -25.22 -6.61 -23.41
C THR A 729 -25.75 -5.58 -22.40
N VAL A 730 -27.07 -5.46 -22.25
CA VAL A 730 -27.74 -4.53 -21.34
C VAL A 730 -28.18 -5.26 -20.06
N ASN A 731 -27.74 -4.76 -18.90
CA ASN A 731 -27.96 -5.38 -17.58
C ASN A 731 -27.56 -6.85 -17.53
N ARG A 732 -26.37 -7.17 -18.04
CA ARG A 732 -25.80 -8.51 -17.89
C ARG A 732 -25.44 -8.76 -16.41
N ARG A 733 -25.64 -9.98 -15.93
CA ARG A 733 -25.10 -10.43 -14.64
C ARG A 733 -23.58 -10.26 -14.63
N TRP A 734 -23.00 -9.79 -13.52
CA TRP A 734 -21.56 -9.48 -13.48
C TRP A 734 -20.66 -10.70 -13.73
N ASP A 735 -21.08 -11.91 -13.31
CA ASP A 735 -20.40 -13.20 -13.57
C ASP A 735 -20.59 -13.70 -15.02
N GLU A 736 -21.27 -12.91 -15.85
CA GLU A 736 -21.49 -13.17 -17.27
C GLU A 736 -21.05 -11.98 -18.15
N VAL A 737 -20.51 -10.91 -17.56
CA VAL A 737 -19.77 -9.85 -18.26
C VAL A 737 -18.35 -10.35 -18.49
N VAL A 738 -18.01 -10.62 -19.75
CA VAL A 738 -16.73 -11.19 -20.17
C VAL A 738 -16.05 -10.36 -21.26
N ALA A 739 -14.75 -10.58 -21.47
CA ALA A 739 -13.96 -9.81 -22.41
C ALA A 739 -14.42 -9.92 -23.88
N GLY A 740 -14.36 -8.80 -24.60
CA GLY A 740 -14.57 -8.75 -26.06
C GLY A 740 -15.87 -8.07 -26.53
N ASP A 741 -16.76 -7.70 -25.60
CA ASP A 741 -17.95 -6.88 -25.84
C ASP A 741 -17.97 -5.69 -24.85
N VAL A 742 -18.67 -4.60 -25.22
CA VAL A 742 -18.97 -3.48 -24.32
C VAL A 742 -20.39 -3.65 -23.77
N TYR A 743 -20.51 -3.59 -22.46
CA TYR A 743 -21.76 -3.78 -21.71
C TYR A 743 -22.30 -2.44 -21.24
N CYS A 744 -23.61 -2.38 -21.01
CA CYS A 744 -24.28 -1.22 -20.46
C CYS A 744 -25.21 -1.63 -19.31
N ALA A 745 -25.14 -0.93 -18.20
CA ALA A 745 -25.90 -1.20 -17.00
C ALA A 745 -26.85 -0.03 -16.71
N GLU A 746 -28.14 -0.31 -16.58
CA GLU A 746 -29.18 0.64 -16.17
C GLU A 746 -29.30 0.61 -14.65
N LEU A 747 -28.80 1.65 -13.98
CA LEU A 747 -28.52 1.68 -12.55
C LEU A 747 -29.65 2.32 -11.73
N LEU A 748 -30.11 1.59 -10.73
CA LEU A 748 -31.06 2.03 -9.69
C LEU A 748 -30.25 2.49 -8.47
N GLN A 749 -30.31 3.77 -8.09
CA GLN A 749 -29.57 4.26 -6.92
C GLN A 749 -30.15 3.64 -5.63
N ALA A 750 -29.30 3.18 -4.73
CA ALA A 750 -29.71 2.64 -3.43
C ALA A 750 -29.92 3.76 -2.40
N ASP A 751 -31.06 3.75 -1.72
CA ASP A 751 -31.36 4.60 -0.56
C ASP A 751 -30.90 3.94 0.77
N SER A 752 -30.78 2.60 0.76
CA SER A 752 -30.23 1.78 1.85
C SER A 752 -29.87 0.40 1.30
N ALA A 753 -29.23 -0.46 2.09
CA ALA A 753 -29.03 -1.87 1.74
C ALA A 753 -30.34 -2.56 1.28
N PHE A 754 -31.47 -2.22 1.91
CA PHE A 754 -32.77 -2.87 1.69
C PHE A 754 -33.66 -2.19 0.64
N SER A 755 -33.22 -1.07 0.04
CA SER A 755 -34.09 -0.25 -0.80
C SER A 755 -33.34 0.56 -1.85
N HIS A 756 -33.85 0.54 -3.07
CA HIS A 756 -33.35 1.32 -4.20
C HIS A 756 -34.48 2.02 -4.96
N GLU A 757 -34.13 2.98 -5.81
CA GLU A 757 -35.07 3.67 -6.69
C GLU A 757 -35.89 2.70 -7.55
N SER A 758 -37.12 3.09 -7.92
CA SER A 758 -38.02 2.26 -8.73
C SER A 758 -37.77 2.32 -10.25
N THR A 759 -36.86 3.17 -10.71
CA THR A 759 -36.54 3.43 -12.12
C THR A 759 -35.10 3.91 -12.23
N PRO A 760 -34.31 3.48 -13.24
CA PRO A 760 -32.91 3.87 -13.32
C PRO A 760 -32.70 5.38 -13.48
N SER A 761 -31.69 5.91 -12.80
CA SER A 761 -31.30 7.33 -12.80
C SER A 761 -29.95 7.56 -13.48
N ALA A 762 -29.07 6.55 -13.47
CA ALA A 762 -27.79 6.53 -14.16
C ALA A 762 -27.64 5.29 -15.06
N ILE A 763 -26.66 5.33 -15.96
CA ILE A 763 -26.12 4.15 -16.63
C ILE A 763 -24.60 4.07 -16.44
N ALA A 764 -24.04 2.86 -16.47
CA ALA A 764 -22.60 2.64 -16.62
C ALA A 764 -22.30 1.86 -17.91
N LEU A 765 -21.25 2.25 -18.64
CA LEU A 765 -20.61 1.40 -19.64
C LEU A 765 -19.48 0.60 -18.99
N LEU A 766 -19.33 -0.67 -19.35
CA LEU A 766 -18.29 -1.56 -18.83
C LEU A 766 -17.60 -2.33 -19.96
N GLU A 767 -16.27 -2.43 -19.92
CA GLU A 767 -15.46 -3.25 -20.82
C GLU A 767 -14.37 -3.97 -20.03
N LEU A 768 -14.35 -5.31 -20.15
CA LEU A 768 -13.36 -6.17 -19.52
C LEU A 768 -12.19 -6.44 -20.49
N SER A 769 -10.97 -6.26 -19.99
CA SER A 769 -9.72 -6.59 -20.69
C SER A 769 -9.61 -8.06 -21.11
N THR A 770 -8.80 -8.35 -22.14
CA THR A 770 -8.69 -9.70 -22.72
C THR A 770 -8.01 -10.73 -21.80
N ASP A 771 -7.22 -10.28 -20.83
CA ASP A 771 -6.63 -11.10 -19.76
C ASP A 771 -7.52 -11.15 -18.50
N GLY A 772 -8.64 -10.43 -18.50
CA GLY A 772 -9.56 -10.31 -17.39
C GLY A 772 -9.02 -9.54 -16.20
N GLN A 773 -7.86 -8.86 -16.29
CA GLN A 773 -7.19 -8.23 -15.14
C GLN A 773 -7.58 -6.77 -14.90
N SER A 774 -8.14 -6.08 -15.90
CA SER A 774 -8.67 -4.73 -15.78
C SER A 774 -10.10 -4.55 -16.33
N LEU A 775 -10.85 -3.66 -15.69
CA LEU A 775 -12.23 -3.28 -15.98
C LEU A 775 -12.28 -1.78 -16.25
N THR A 776 -12.68 -1.40 -17.45
CA THR A 776 -12.93 0.01 -17.82
C THR A 776 -14.39 0.33 -17.56
N ILE A 777 -14.67 1.42 -16.84
CA ILE A 777 -16.03 1.86 -16.50
C ILE A 777 -16.21 3.38 -16.71
N GLU A 778 -17.38 3.80 -17.21
CA GLU A 778 -17.81 5.21 -17.21
C GLU A 778 -19.31 5.33 -16.92
N GLY A 779 -19.65 6.21 -15.98
CA GLY A 779 -21.01 6.57 -15.63
C GLY A 779 -21.60 7.71 -16.46
N TYR A 780 -22.91 7.70 -16.68
CA TYR A 780 -23.66 8.77 -17.33
C TYR A 780 -25.01 9.00 -16.65
N ALA A 781 -25.36 10.27 -16.43
CA ALA A 781 -26.69 10.68 -15.94
C ALA A 781 -27.76 10.48 -17.03
N ARG A 782 -28.24 9.24 -17.18
CA ARG A 782 -29.28 8.78 -18.12
C ARG A 782 -30.00 7.58 -17.52
N SER A 783 -31.25 7.35 -17.89
CA SER A 783 -32.08 6.25 -17.35
C SER A 783 -32.16 5.00 -18.23
N GLU A 784 -31.60 5.03 -19.44
CA GLU A 784 -31.75 3.95 -20.43
C GLU A 784 -30.47 3.79 -21.26
N CYS A 785 -30.08 2.53 -21.50
CA CYS A 785 -29.00 2.16 -22.41
C CYS A 785 -29.45 2.35 -23.87
N VAL A 786 -28.60 2.95 -24.72
CA VAL A 786 -28.93 3.24 -26.13
C VAL A 786 -27.80 2.85 -27.09
N ASP A 787 -28.16 2.45 -28.31
CA ASP A 787 -27.22 2.10 -29.38
C ASP A 787 -26.22 3.24 -29.67
N GLY A 788 -24.93 2.89 -29.79
CA GLY A 788 -23.86 3.84 -30.15
C GLY A 788 -23.43 4.76 -29.02
N LEU A 789 -23.57 4.29 -27.77
CA LEU A 789 -22.77 4.78 -26.65
C LEU A 789 -21.35 4.20 -26.77
N ASP A 790 -20.36 5.07 -26.67
CA ASP A 790 -18.93 4.74 -26.61
C ASP A 790 -18.35 5.43 -25.35
N PHE A 791 -17.25 4.91 -24.80
CA PHE A 791 -16.51 5.57 -23.74
C PHE A 791 -16.11 7.01 -24.12
N GLY A 792 -16.23 7.90 -23.14
CA GLY A 792 -15.96 9.32 -23.23
C GLY A 792 -14.66 9.70 -22.53
N GLY A 793 -14.62 10.92 -22.01
CA GLY A 793 -13.44 11.48 -21.34
C GLY A 793 -13.37 11.24 -19.84
N ARG A 794 -14.31 10.48 -19.25
CA ARG A 794 -14.33 10.13 -17.82
C ARG A 794 -14.17 8.63 -17.57
N ALA A 795 -13.93 7.82 -18.60
CA ALA A 795 -13.67 6.40 -18.43
C ALA A 795 -12.45 6.20 -17.51
N ARG A 796 -12.64 5.42 -16.44
CA ARG A 796 -11.61 5.05 -15.48
C ARG A 796 -11.38 3.55 -15.57
N ILE A 797 -10.12 3.15 -15.41
CA ILE A 797 -9.70 1.75 -15.44
C ILE A 797 -9.42 1.32 -14.00
N PHE A 798 -10.04 0.23 -13.58
CA PHE A 798 -9.75 -0.46 -12.33
C PHE A 798 -9.17 -1.84 -12.62
N TYR A 799 -8.55 -2.47 -11.63
CA TYR A 799 -7.79 -3.72 -11.77
C TYR A 799 -8.13 -4.68 -10.64
N ARG A 800 -8.21 -5.98 -10.97
CA ARG A 800 -8.33 -7.08 -9.98
C ARG A 800 -7.10 -7.14 -9.11
#